data_AF-A0A8J6G3E1-F1
#
_entry.id   AF-A0A8J6G3E1-F1
#
_cell.length_a   1.000
_cell.length_b   1.000
_cell.length_c   1.000
_cell.angle_alpha   90.00
_cell.angle_beta   90.00
_cell.angle_gamma   90.00
#
_symmetry.space_group_name_H-M   'P 1'
#
loop_
_entity.id
_entity.type
_entity.pdbx_description
1 polymer ?
#
loop_
_entity_poly.entity_id
_entity_poly.type
_entity_poly.pdbx_seq_one_letter_code
_entity_poly.pdbx_strand_id
1 'polypeptide(L)'
;MHCCYVFSVGCAPSPGAYDVKTAEVSKGPVSFQKSQRFKNQKESQQNLNVDKDTTLLASSKKGKTLVSKKEPQKNDKDLKRLEKEIRVLLQKRGAQDKRIQDMESELEKTEAKLNVALREKTSLSASNASLEKRLIELTRANELLKSKSMMAKHEGMELKLQATQRDLVESQGKIVQLEGKLVSIEKEQIDEKSETEKLLEYIEEISCASEQVEKYKLDIAQLEEDLKEKDREILSLQRSLEETLTFSKQIEDLSVKCQLLETERDDLVNKDRERAESLSAEIQIVTEKLVLEKQEYEKLQQKELQIESLLQQEKELSASLQQQLCSFQEEMASEKNVIREELKLALEELDAVQQKEEQSERLVKQLEEETKSTSEQLSRLEELLREKEVELEKSNAAHIHATMTLQERYNDTVQDLKDMTAQLESYKTSTLKEMEELKLENVAIQERVAMAEKNVEDVQRQILTAENTNQEYARMLLDLQNRSTLKEAEIKEITVSSLKKITDLQNQLRQQDEDFKKQLEEEETRKAEKEDAVAELTVESNKWRLLYEELYNKTKPFQEVSKLRSQLFKRKQNELRLQGELNKALGIKHFDPAKAFHHECKENFVLKTPLKEGQAELRLTFLASVCSVRAEQTKTQPEKPDADIPPAAVSPK
;
A
#
# COMPACT_ATOMS: atom_id res chain seq x y z
N MET A 1 60.19 -89.95 -84.46
CA MET A 1 59.66 -90.25 -83.11
C MET A 1 59.72 -88.98 -82.27
N HIS A 2 59.17 -89.00 -81.05
CA HIS A 2 59.28 -87.93 -80.03
C HIS A 2 60.76 -87.64 -79.65
N CYS A 3 61.12 -86.57 -78.95
CA CYS A 3 60.35 -85.82 -77.93
C CYS A 3 60.67 -84.32 -77.84
N CYS A 4 59.95 -83.63 -76.95
CA CYS A 4 59.98 -82.20 -76.69
C CYS A 4 61.24 -81.73 -75.93
N TYR A 5 61.51 -80.42 -75.92
CA TYR A 5 61.38 -79.61 -74.69
C TYR A 5 61.19 -78.11 -75.01
N VAL A 6 60.81 -77.33 -74.01
CA VAL A 6 60.39 -75.91 -74.08
C VAL A 6 61.46 -75.01 -73.45
N PHE A 7 61.71 -73.79 -73.98
CA PHE A 7 61.81 -72.56 -73.16
C PHE A 7 61.88 -71.22 -73.92
N SER A 8 61.15 -70.23 -73.38
CA SER A 8 61.51 -68.80 -73.21
C SER A 8 61.20 -67.71 -74.27
N VAL A 9 60.88 -66.54 -73.69
CA VAL A 9 60.82 -65.15 -74.18
C VAL A 9 60.09 -64.84 -75.50
N GLY A 10 58.94 -64.18 -75.39
CA GLY A 10 58.40 -63.34 -76.47
C GLY A 10 58.86 -61.89 -76.33
N CYS A 11 59.49 -61.35 -77.38
CA CYS A 11 59.83 -59.92 -77.51
C CYS A 11 59.11 -59.30 -78.72
N ALA A 12 58.72 -58.03 -78.61
CA ALA A 12 58.13 -57.27 -79.71
C ALA A 12 59.19 -56.87 -80.76
N PRO A 13 58.80 -56.66 -82.04
CA PRO A 13 59.73 -56.30 -83.10
C PRO A 13 60.31 -54.87 -82.96
N SER A 14 61.48 -54.66 -83.53
CA SER A 14 62.27 -53.43 -83.43
C SER A 14 61.59 -52.19 -84.05
N PRO A 15 61.72 -50.99 -83.45
CA PRO A 15 61.21 -49.75 -84.06
C PRO A 15 61.96 -49.39 -85.35
N GLY A 16 61.23 -49.24 -86.46
CA GLY A 16 61.78 -48.79 -87.75
C GLY A 16 61.10 -49.35 -89.00
N ALA A 17 60.28 -50.40 -88.88
CA ALA A 17 59.72 -51.13 -90.01
C ALA A 17 58.42 -50.54 -90.61
N TYR A 18 58.40 -49.25 -90.97
CA TYR A 18 57.38 -48.66 -91.85
C TYR A 18 57.98 -47.59 -92.77
N ASP A 19 57.88 -47.80 -94.08
CA ASP A 19 58.39 -46.89 -95.13
C ASP A 19 57.27 -45.98 -95.71
N VAL A 20 57.67 -44.90 -96.38
CA VAL A 20 56.91 -43.66 -96.55
C VAL A 20 56.27 -43.51 -97.92
N LYS A 21 55.01 -43.05 -98.00
CA LYS A 21 54.49 -42.28 -99.15
C LYS A 21 53.56 -41.13 -98.74
N THR A 22 53.98 -39.90 -99.07
CA THR A 22 53.21 -38.73 -99.59
C THR A 22 51.82 -38.38 -98.99
N ALA A 23 51.50 -37.13 -98.64
CA ALA A 23 52.17 -35.84 -98.92
C ALA A 23 51.83 -34.71 -97.90
N GLU A 24 52.77 -33.77 -97.78
CA GLU A 24 52.69 -32.29 -97.67
C GLU A 24 51.51 -31.53 -96.99
N VAL A 25 51.83 -30.29 -96.52
CA VAL A 25 50.94 -29.19 -96.07
C VAL A 25 50.36 -29.24 -94.63
N SER A 26 51.24 -28.87 -93.69
CA SER A 26 51.02 -27.97 -92.53
C SER A 26 49.75 -28.02 -91.62
N LYS A 27 50.03 -28.33 -90.34
CA LYS A 27 49.64 -27.58 -89.11
C LYS A 27 48.14 -27.33 -88.81
N GLY A 28 47.62 -28.02 -87.80
CA GLY A 28 46.51 -27.53 -86.97
C GLY A 28 45.85 -28.57 -86.07
N PRO A 29 46.18 -28.67 -84.77
CA PRO A 29 45.44 -29.50 -83.82
C PRO A 29 44.02 -28.96 -83.59
N VAL A 30 43.04 -29.86 -83.65
CA VAL A 30 41.61 -29.55 -83.45
C VAL A 30 41.32 -29.22 -81.97
N SER A 31 40.29 -28.42 -81.75
CA SER A 31 39.81 -27.99 -80.43
C SER A 31 39.43 -29.15 -79.50
N PHE A 32 39.73 -29.00 -78.20
CA PHE A 32 39.07 -29.72 -77.11
C PHE A 32 38.34 -28.78 -76.14
N GLN A 33 37.44 -29.35 -75.35
CA GLN A 33 36.27 -28.66 -74.81
C GLN A 33 36.57 -27.85 -73.53
N LYS A 34 35.97 -26.65 -73.43
CA LYS A 34 36.11 -25.76 -72.26
C LYS A 34 35.50 -26.39 -71.01
N SER A 35 36.27 -26.49 -69.93
CA SER A 35 35.74 -26.62 -68.58
C SER A 35 35.43 -25.23 -67.99
N GLN A 36 34.21 -25.03 -67.51
CA GLN A 36 33.82 -23.82 -66.78
C GLN A 36 34.12 -24.03 -65.30
N ARG A 37 35.07 -23.29 -64.70
CA ARG A 37 35.18 -23.27 -63.22
C ARG A 37 35.62 -21.96 -62.56
N PHE A 38 36.17 -20.99 -63.30
CA PHE A 38 36.49 -19.67 -62.74
C PHE A 38 35.95 -18.56 -63.64
N LYS A 39 34.89 -17.89 -63.16
CA LYS A 39 34.45 -16.58 -63.64
C LYS A 39 34.96 -15.55 -62.63
N ASN A 40 35.83 -14.63 -63.05
CA ASN A 40 35.95 -13.33 -62.41
C ASN A 40 35.37 -12.27 -63.36
N GLN A 41 34.79 -11.20 -62.82
CA GLN A 41 34.10 -10.19 -63.62
C GLN A 41 35.09 -9.30 -64.41
N LYS A 42 34.55 -8.69 -65.47
CA LYS A 42 35.29 -7.87 -66.44
C LYS A 42 35.41 -6.43 -65.93
N GLU A 43 36.51 -5.78 -66.28
CA GLU A 43 36.75 -4.35 -66.03
C GLU A 43 35.67 -3.44 -66.63
N SER A 44 35.59 -2.21 -66.11
CA SER A 44 34.93 -1.09 -66.77
C SER A 44 35.70 0.21 -66.54
N GLN A 45 36.77 0.35 -67.31
CA GLN A 45 37.21 1.55 -68.04
C GLN A 45 37.21 2.95 -67.37
N GLN A 46 38.35 3.64 -67.63
CA GLN A 46 38.50 5.09 -67.89
C GLN A 46 38.71 6.09 -66.72
N ASN A 47 39.98 6.51 -66.62
CA ASN A 47 40.46 7.86 -66.97
C ASN A 47 40.88 8.89 -65.87
N LEU A 48 42.18 9.24 -66.00
CA LEU A 48 42.82 10.58 -65.90
C LEU A 48 43.40 11.08 -64.55
N ASN A 49 44.67 11.50 -64.66
CA ASN A 49 45.49 12.42 -63.84
C ASN A 49 45.77 12.02 -62.37
N VAL A 50 47.02 11.97 -61.90
CA VAL A 50 48.00 13.08 -61.74
C VAL A 50 47.41 14.13 -60.78
N ASP A 51 47.98 14.39 -59.60
CA ASP A 51 49.41 14.57 -59.33
C ASP A 51 49.89 14.10 -57.92
N LYS A 52 51.17 14.30 -57.63
CA LYS A 52 51.79 14.33 -56.29
C LYS A 52 51.28 15.59 -55.53
N ASP A 53 51.27 15.69 -54.21
CA ASP A 53 52.45 15.50 -53.36
C ASP A 53 52.14 15.44 -51.84
N THR A 54 53.17 15.01 -51.12
CA THR A 54 53.53 15.18 -49.71
C THR A 54 53.01 16.46 -49.02
N THR A 55 52.48 16.35 -47.79
CA THR A 55 53.05 16.98 -46.55
C THR A 55 52.09 16.90 -45.34
N LEU A 56 52.65 16.70 -44.14
CA LEU A 56 51.96 16.71 -42.84
C LEU A 56 51.80 18.15 -42.28
N LEU A 57 50.67 18.44 -41.59
CA LEU A 57 50.67 19.32 -40.40
C LEU A 57 49.36 19.17 -39.60
N ALA A 58 49.37 19.66 -38.34
CA ALA A 58 48.34 19.39 -37.33
C ALA A 58 47.74 20.67 -36.74
N SER A 59 46.60 20.56 -36.01
CA SER A 59 46.50 20.95 -34.58
C SER A 59 45.07 21.25 -34.07
N SER A 60 44.71 20.62 -32.94
CA SER A 60 43.87 21.08 -31.82
C SER A 60 42.60 21.94 -31.99
N LYS A 61 41.53 21.55 -31.26
CA LYS A 61 41.11 22.26 -30.00
C LYS A 61 40.03 21.58 -29.14
N LYS A 62 40.37 21.44 -27.84
CA LYS A 62 39.56 21.58 -26.60
C LYS A 62 38.22 20.82 -26.40
N GLY A 63 38.22 19.95 -25.37
CA GLY A 63 37.11 19.70 -24.43
C GLY A 63 37.46 20.21 -23.01
N LYS A 64 36.51 20.20 -22.05
CA LYS A 64 36.65 20.79 -20.68
C LYS A 64 36.81 19.77 -19.54
N THR A 65 37.17 20.26 -18.35
CA THR A 65 37.67 19.52 -17.16
C THR A 65 36.71 19.56 -15.95
N LEU A 66 36.66 18.48 -15.15
CA LEU A 66 36.35 18.46 -13.70
C LEU A 66 36.84 17.11 -13.10
N VAL A 67 37.92 17.01 -12.29
CA VAL A 67 37.98 17.10 -10.80
C VAL A 67 37.00 16.12 -10.12
N SER A 68 37.39 15.07 -9.38
CA SER A 68 38.43 14.88 -8.32
C SER A 68 39.12 13.49 -8.45
N LYS A 69 40.12 13.02 -7.66
CA LYS A 69 40.54 13.28 -6.26
C LYS A 69 42.02 12.86 -6.04
N LYS A 70 42.72 13.47 -5.06
CA LYS A 70 44.06 13.10 -4.53
C LYS A 70 43.94 11.98 -3.47
N GLU A 71 44.95 11.27 -2.94
CA GLU A 71 46.45 11.25 -2.96
C GLU A 71 46.90 9.78 -2.56
N PRO A 72 48.16 9.38 -2.24
CA PRO A 72 49.40 10.12 -1.94
C PRO A 72 50.60 9.84 -2.88
N GLN A 73 51.69 10.58 -2.68
CA GLN A 73 52.87 10.59 -3.54
C GLN A 73 53.88 9.47 -3.23
N LYS A 74 54.31 8.77 -4.28
CA LYS A 74 55.68 8.24 -4.51
C LYS A 74 55.88 8.09 -6.03
N ASN A 75 57.13 7.95 -6.49
CA ASN A 75 57.51 7.57 -7.87
C ASN A 75 57.36 8.59 -9.04
N ASP A 76 57.12 9.89 -8.79
CA ASP A 76 57.11 10.93 -9.86
C ASP A 76 58.43 10.99 -10.67
N LYS A 77 59.57 10.77 -10.00
CA LYS A 77 60.89 10.72 -10.65
C LYS A 77 61.03 9.53 -11.60
N ASP A 78 60.39 8.42 -11.28
CA ASP A 78 60.50 7.16 -12.01
C ASP A 78 59.56 7.15 -13.20
N LEU A 79 58.36 7.74 -13.06
CA LEU A 79 57.47 8.04 -14.19
C LEU A 79 58.19 8.91 -15.23
N LYS A 80 58.88 9.97 -14.79
CA LYS A 80 59.70 10.85 -15.65
C LYS A 80 60.97 10.19 -16.21
N ARG A 81 61.46 9.12 -15.61
CA ARG A 81 62.55 8.28 -16.16
C ARG A 81 61.99 7.39 -17.27
N LEU A 82 60.88 6.71 -17.01
CA LEU A 82 60.19 5.84 -17.97
C LEU A 82 59.69 6.63 -19.20
N GLU A 83 59.16 7.84 -19.03
CA GLU A 83 58.75 8.72 -20.13
C GLU A 83 59.93 9.19 -21.02
N LYS A 84 61.16 9.21 -20.48
CA LYS A 84 62.38 9.46 -21.28
C LYS A 84 62.84 8.18 -22.00
N GLU A 85 62.80 7.05 -21.31
CA GLU A 85 63.15 5.75 -21.85
C GLU A 85 62.23 5.35 -23.01
N ILE A 86 60.92 5.52 -22.87
CA ILE A 86 59.92 5.32 -23.93
C ILE A 86 60.23 6.21 -25.16
N ARG A 87 60.61 7.47 -24.98
CA ARG A 87 61.02 8.34 -26.11
C ARG A 87 62.28 7.83 -26.81
N VAL A 88 63.28 7.38 -26.06
CA VAL A 88 64.51 6.79 -26.63
C VAL A 88 64.21 5.47 -27.34
N LEU A 89 63.32 4.63 -26.80
CA LEU A 89 62.89 3.38 -27.42
C LEU A 89 62.08 3.63 -28.70
N LEU A 90 61.18 4.62 -28.72
CA LEU A 90 60.46 5.03 -29.93
C LEU A 90 61.40 5.61 -30.99
N GLN A 91 62.42 6.37 -30.60
CA GLN A 91 63.44 6.87 -31.54
C GLN A 91 64.33 5.73 -32.08
N LYS A 92 64.73 4.78 -31.24
CA LYS A 92 65.44 3.56 -31.67
C LYS A 92 64.59 2.73 -32.62
N ARG A 93 63.29 2.54 -32.32
CA ARG A 93 62.35 1.83 -33.19
C ARG A 93 62.24 2.53 -34.54
N GLY A 94 61.95 3.84 -34.58
CA GLY A 94 61.88 4.58 -35.85
C GLY A 94 63.18 4.55 -36.68
N ALA A 95 64.35 4.47 -36.02
CA ALA A 95 65.64 4.26 -36.70
C ALA A 95 65.87 2.82 -37.18
N GLN A 96 65.23 1.82 -36.56
CA GLN A 96 65.22 0.42 -36.99
C GLN A 96 64.19 0.19 -38.09
N ASP A 97 62.97 0.70 -37.94
CA ASP A 97 61.88 0.75 -38.93
C ASP A 97 62.43 1.30 -40.26
N LYS A 98 63.17 2.41 -40.23
CA LYS A 98 63.83 2.96 -41.42
C LYS A 98 64.89 2.02 -42.02
N ARG A 99 65.75 1.39 -41.21
CA ARG A 99 66.77 0.45 -41.73
C ARG A 99 66.14 -0.77 -42.39
N ILE A 100 65.00 -1.23 -41.88
CA ILE A 100 64.22 -2.31 -42.49
C ILE A 100 63.75 -1.85 -43.88
N GLN A 101 63.11 -0.68 -43.98
CA GLN A 101 62.68 -0.10 -45.25
C GLN A 101 63.83 0.13 -46.25
N ASP A 102 64.99 0.62 -45.78
CA ASP A 102 66.19 0.79 -46.61
C ASP A 102 66.66 -0.58 -47.17
N MET A 103 66.67 -1.65 -46.36
CA MET A 103 67.03 -3.01 -46.79
C MET A 103 65.98 -3.65 -47.72
N GLU A 104 64.69 -3.46 -47.45
CA GLU A 104 63.59 -3.92 -48.33
C GLU A 104 63.74 -3.33 -49.74
N SER A 105 64.11 -2.04 -49.84
CA SER A 105 64.29 -1.38 -51.14
C SER A 105 65.50 -1.89 -51.94
N GLU A 106 66.61 -2.26 -51.27
CA GLU A 106 67.74 -2.91 -51.96
C GLU A 106 67.45 -4.39 -52.29
N LEU A 107 66.57 -5.06 -51.53
CA LEU A 107 66.09 -6.41 -51.85
C LEU A 107 65.22 -6.39 -53.11
N GLU A 108 64.18 -5.55 -53.19
CA GLU A 108 63.35 -5.38 -54.40
C GLU A 108 64.22 -5.06 -55.64
N LYS A 109 65.20 -4.17 -55.47
CA LYS A 109 66.16 -3.76 -56.50
C LYS A 109 67.17 -4.85 -56.90
N THR A 110 67.45 -5.83 -56.03
CA THR A 110 68.29 -6.99 -56.37
C THR A 110 67.47 -8.15 -56.96
N GLU A 111 66.24 -8.37 -56.50
CA GLU A 111 65.28 -9.25 -57.17
C GLU A 111 64.97 -8.78 -58.59
N ALA A 112 64.79 -7.48 -58.82
CA ALA A 112 64.59 -6.93 -60.15
C ALA A 112 65.76 -7.25 -61.10
N LYS A 113 67.01 -7.12 -60.62
CA LYS A 113 68.22 -7.50 -61.38
C LYS A 113 68.29 -9.01 -61.63
N LEU A 114 68.00 -9.83 -60.63
CA LEU A 114 67.99 -11.29 -60.74
C LEU A 114 66.94 -11.76 -61.76
N ASN A 115 65.76 -11.14 -61.77
CA ASN A 115 64.70 -11.39 -62.74
C ASN A 115 65.10 -11.03 -64.19
N VAL A 116 65.89 -9.95 -64.39
CA VAL A 116 66.46 -9.63 -65.71
C VAL A 116 67.50 -10.68 -66.12
N ALA A 117 68.48 -10.96 -65.26
CA ALA A 117 69.54 -11.94 -65.53
C ALA A 117 68.97 -13.36 -65.77
N LEU A 118 67.86 -13.72 -65.13
CA LEU A 118 67.17 -15.00 -65.36
C LEU A 118 66.53 -15.06 -66.76
N ARG A 119 65.88 -13.97 -67.22
CA ARG A 119 65.34 -13.89 -68.60
C ARG A 119 66.46 -13.98 -69.63
N GLU A 120 67.57 -13.29 -69.41
CA GLU A 120 68.77 -13.34 -70.26
C GLU A 120 69.36 -14.76 -70.30
N LYS A 121 69.52 -15.41 -69.15
CA LYS A 121 69.95 -16.82 -69.04
C LYS A 121 69.02 -17.77 -69.81
N THR A 122 67.69 -17.60 -69.71
CA THR A 122 66.72 -18.39 -70.49
C THR A 122 66.88 -18.15 -71.99
N SER A 123 67.07 -16.91 -72.43
CA SER A 123 67.32 -16.57 -73.84
C SER A 123 68.62 -17.17 -74.37
N LEU A 124 69.70 -17.11 -73.59
CA LEU A 124 70.99 -17.71 -73.94
C LEU A 124 70.90 -19.24 -73.98
N SER A 125 70.18 -19.87 -73.04
CA SER A 125 69.94 -21.32 -73.04
C SER A 125 69.16 -21.78 -74.27
N ALA A 126 68.12 -21.04 -74.68
CA ALA A 126 67.38 -21.31 -75.91
C ALA A 126 68.26 -21.15 -77.17
N SER A 127 69.15 -20.15 -77.18
CA SER A 127 70.16 -19.99 -78.24
C SER A 127 71.13 -21.18 -78.27
N ASN A 128 71.62 -21.64 -77.12
CA ASN A 128 72.58 -22.76 -77.03
C ASN A 128 71.98 -24.06 -77.60
N ALA A 129 70.76 -24.41 -77.21
CA ALA A 129 70.03 -25.56 -77.76
C ALA A 129 69.86 -25.47 -79.30
N SER A 130 69.72 -24.26 -79.86
CA SER A 130 69.67 -24.06 -81.31
C SER A 130 71.02 -24.27 -82.01
N LEU A 131 72.13 -23.98 -81.31
CA LEU A 131 73.50 -24.19 -81.81
C LEU A 131 73.92 -25.65 -81.68
N GLU A 132 73.59 -26.32 -80.57
CA GLU A 132 73.74 -27.77 -80.38
C GLU A 132 73.05 -28.55 -81.50
N LYS A 133 71.79 -28.19 -81.82
CA LYS A 133 71.06 -28.80 -82.94
C LYS A 133 71.80 -28.63 -84.28
N ARG A 134 72.31 -27.42 -84.57
CA ARG A 134 73.09 -27.15 -85.79
C ARG A 134 74.41 -27.93 -85.84
N LEU A 135 75.09 -28.10 -84.70
CA LEU A 135 76.29 -28.92 -84.61
C LEU A 135 76.00 -30.40 -84.90
N ILE A 136 74.88 -30.94 -84.41
CA ILE A 136 74.44 -32.31 -84.71
C ILE A 136 74.10 -32.48 -86.20
N GLU A 137 73.44 -31.49 -86.81
CA GLU A 137 73.13 -31.48 -88.24
C GLU A 137 74.39 -31.40 -89.12
N LEU A 138 75.36 -30.54 -88.77
CA LEU A 138 76.65 -30.45 -89.45
C LEU A 138 77.53 -31.70 -89.26
N THR A 139 77.48 -32.34 -88.08
CA THR A 139 78.22 -33.59 -87.81
C THR A 139 77.72 -34.71 -88.73
N ARG A 140 76.39 -34.91 -88.81
CA ARG A 140 75.79 -35.88 -89.74
C ARG A 140 76.12 -35.60 -91.21
N ALA A 141 76.15 -34.32 -91.61
CA ALA A 141 76.55 -33.93 -92.96
C ALA A 141 78.02 -34.30 -93.25
N ASN A 142 78.94 -34.05 -92.30
CA ASN A 142 80.35 -34.42 -92.43
C ASN A 142 80.56 -35.95 -92.43
N GLU A 143 79.81 -36.71 -91.64
CA GLU A 143 79.83 -38.18 -91.67
C GLU A 143 79.38 -38.73 -93.01
N LEU A 144 78.30 -38.18 -93.59
CA LEU A 144 77.78 -38.57 -94.90
C LEU A 144 78.76 -38.19 -96.04
N LEU A 145 79.46 -37.06 -95.92
CA LEU A 145 80.54 -36.68 -96.85
C LEU A 145 81.77 -37.59 -96.73
N LYS A 146 82.19 -37.96 -95.50
CA LYS A 146 83.24 -38.96 -95.28
C LYS A 146 82.87 -40.32 -95.89
N SER A 147 81.65 -40.80 -95.66
CA SER A 147 81.13 -42.04 -96.24
C SER A 147 81.22 -42.02 -97.77
N LYS A 148 80.69 -40.99 -98.43
CA LYS A 148 80.79 -40.83 -99.90
C LYS A 148 82.24 -40.75 -100.39
N SER A 149 83.12 -40.04 -99.67
CA SER A 149 84.54 -39.95 -100.02
C SER A 149 85.31 -41.27 -99.86
N MET A 150 84.82 -42.22 -99.05
CA MET A 150 85.43 -43.54 -98.93
C MET A 150 84.98 -44.46 -100.07
N MET A 151 83.70 -44.45 -100.46
CA MET A 151 83.22 -45.27 -101.60
C MET A 151 83.93 -44.89 -102.91
N ALA A 152 84.04 -43.58 -103.19
CA ALA A 152 84.72 -43.08 -104.40
C ALA A 152 86.23 -43.46 -104.47
N LYS A 153 86.87 -43.79 -103.35
CA LYS A 153 88.25 -44.28 -103.31
C LYS A 153 88.35 -45.79 -103.59
N HIS A 154 87.32 -46.57 -103.25
CA HIS A 154 87.27 -48.01 -103.51
C HIS A 154 87.13 -48.27 -105.02
N GLU A 155 86.10 -47.69 -105.65
CA GLU A 155 85.85 -47.81 -107.09
C GLU A 155 87.06 -47.36 -107.93
N GLY A 156 87.74 -46.29 -107.50
CA GLY A 156 88.94 -45.75 -108.15
C GLY A 156 90.22 -46.60 -108.02
N MET A 157 90.26 -47.59 -107.11
CA MET A 157 91.34 -48.58 -107.02
C MET A 157 91.03 -49.83 -107.83
N GLU A 158 89.79 -50.31 -107.79
CA GLU A 158 89.33 -51.53 -108.45
C GLU A 158 89.49 -51.44 -109.99
N LEU A 159 89.15 -50.30 -110.59
CA LEU A 159 89.36 -50.02 -112.02
C LEU A 159 90.84 -50.01 -112.44
N LYS A 160 91.78 -49.69 -111.53
CA LYS A 160 93.21 -49.65 -111.86
C LYS A 160 93.85 -51.03 -111.84
N LEU A 161 93.48 -51.87 -110.87
CA LEU A 161 93.97 -53.25 -110.77
C LEU A 161 93.61 -54.07 -112.02
N GLN A 162 92.42 -53.83 -112.58
CA GLN A 162 91.92 -54.51 -113.78
C GLN A 162 92.54 -53.99 -115.10
N ALA A 163 93.37 -52.95 -115.06
CA ALA A 163 94.18 -52.49 -116.19
C ALA A 163 95.54 -53.20 -116.21
N THR A 164 96.29 -53.12 -115.11
CA THR A 164 97.65 -53.69 -114.98
C THR A 164 97.74 -55.19 -115.22
N GLN A 165 96.63 -55.92 -115.04
CA GLN A 165 96.54 -57.37 -115.30
C GLN A 165 96.67 -57.73 -116.80
N ARG A 166 96.39 -56.80 -117.74
CA ARG A 166 96.47 -57.06 -119.19
C ARG A 166 97.87 -56.86 -119.75
N ASP A 167 98.49 -55.73 -119.44
CA ASP A 167 99.75 -55.28 -120.06
C ASP A 167 100.91 -56.26 -119.79
N LEU A 168 100.89 -56.94 -118.64
CA LEU A 168 101.89 -57.95 -118.28
C LEU A 168 101.91 -59.13 -119.28
N VAL A 169 100.75 -59.60 -119.74
CA VAL A 169 100.62 -60.75 -120.65
C VAL A 169 101.16 -60.42 -122.04
N GLU A 170 101.03 -59.18 -122.50
CA GLU A 170 101.55 -58.75 -123.81
C GLU A 170 103.09 -58.62 -123.81
N SER A 171 103.71 -58.37 -122.65
CA SER A 171 105.15 -58.14 -122.54
C SER A 171 106.00 -59.40 -122.76
N GLN A 172 105.51 -60.57 -122.32
CA GLN A 172 106.30 -61.81 -122.31
C GLN A 172 106.56 -62.40 -123.71
N GLY A 173 105.78 -62.02 -124.72
CA GLY A 173 105.91 -62.54 -126.08
C GLY A 173 107.13 -62.05 -126.89
N LYS A 174 107.86 -61.04 -126.40
CA LYS A 174 108.87 -60.30 -127.19
C LYS A 174 110.34 -60.73 -126.94
N ILE A 175 110.61 -61.54 -125.90
CA ILE A 175 111.98 -61.83 -125.44
C ILE A 175 112.67 -62.98 -126.23
N VAL A 176 111.91 -63.89 -126.82
CA VAL A 176 112.42 -65.16 -127.43
C VAL A 176 113.12 -64.97 -128.80
N GLN A 177 113.26 -63.74 -129.31
CA GLN A 177 113.69 -63.48 -130.71
C GLN A 177 115.14 -62.99 -130.94
N LEU A 178 115.98 -62.79 -129.92
CA LEU A 178 117.23 -62.01 -130.08
C LEU A 178 118.57 -62.72 -129.80
N GLU A 179 118.60 -63.95 -129.30
CA GLU A 179 119.83 -64.61 -128.79
C GLU A 179 120.67 -65.33 -129.87
N GLY A 180 121.12 -64.62 -130.93
CA GLY A 180 121.44 -65.29 -132.21
C GLY A 180 122.86 -65.31 -132.85
N LYS A 181 123.87 -64.46 -132.53
CA LYS A 181 125.05 -64.26 -133.44
C LYS A 181 126.39 -63.76 -132.79
N LEU A 182 127.57 -64.34 -133.21
CA LEU A 182 128.98 -63.80 -133.37
C LEU A 182 130.20 -64.49 -132.64
N VAL A 183 131.31 -64.89 -133.35
CA VAL A 183 132.68 -65.44 -132.89
C VAL A 183 133.82 -65.39 -134.02
N SER A 184 135.19 -65.32 -133.75
CA SER A 184 136.41 -65.42 -134.70
C SER A 184 137.84 -65.32 -133.98
N ILE A 185 139.14 -65.41 -134.48
CA ILE A 185 140.03 -66.16 -135.49
C ILE A 185 141.61 -65.82 -135.35
N GLU A 186 142.61 -66.49 -136.01
CA GLU A 186 144.15 -66.56 -135.78
C GLU A 186 145.08 -66.80 -137.07
N LYS A 187 146.47 -66.89 -137.20
CA LYS A 187 147.79 -66.58 -136.49
C LYS A 187 149.17 -67.07 -137.21
N GLU A 188 150.36 -66.38 -137.08
CA GLU A 188 151.85 -66.82 -137.04
C GLU A 188 152.94 -67.01 -138.23
N GLN A 189 154.29 -67.01 -137.88
CA GLN A 189 155.59 -67.62 -138.47
C GLN A 189 156.44 -66.91 -139.63
N ILE A 190 157.77 -67.09 -139.99
CA ILE A 190 159.16 -67.58 -139.51
C ILE A 190 160.30 -67.29 -140.64
N ASP A 191 161.67 -67.52 -140.78
CA ASP A 191 162.93 -68.16 -140.18
C ASP A 191 164.36 -67.79 -140.87
N GLU A 192 165.56 -68.24 -140.35
CA GLU A 192 166.92 -68.67 -140.96
C GLU A 192 168.27 -67.80 -141.22
N LYS A 193 169.46 -68.08 -140.56
CA LYS A 193 170.90 -68.31 -141.11
C LYS A 193 172.25 -68.00 -140.31
N SER A 194 172.55 -68.80 -139.28
CA SER A 194 173.77 -69.55 -138.83
C SER A 194 175.24 -69.08 -138.62
N GLU A 195 175.90 -68.12 -139.30
CA GLU A 195 177.32 -67.76 -138.90
C GLU A 195 177.71 -66.28 -138.99
N THR A 196 177.04 -65.49 -139.84
CA THR A 196 176.75 -64.11 -139.41
C THR A 196 176.06 -64.16 -138.04
N GLU A 197 175.20 -65.15 -137.80
CA GLU A 197 174.47 -65.48 -136.57
C GLU A 197 175.31 -65.58 -135.28
N LYS A 198 176.66 -65.59 -135.27
CA LYS A 198 177.42 -65.46 -133.99
C LYS A 198 177.72 -64.01 -133.62
N LEU A 199 177.94 -63.17 -134.64
CA LEU A 199 178.10 -61.73 -134.46
C LEU A 199 176.74 -61.03 -134.55
N LEU A 200 175.76 -61.64 -135.23
CA LEU A 200 174.35 -61.41 -135.02
C LEU A 200 173.94 -61.90 -133.62
N GLU A 201 174.21 -63.13 -133.15
CA GLU A 201 173.91 -63.55 -131.75
C GLU A 201 174.38 -62.47 -130.78
N TYR A 202 175.61 -61.96 -130.85
CA TYR A 202 176.00 -60.85 -129.97
C TYR A 202 175.30 -59.51 -130.27
N ILE A 203 175.03 -59.14 -131.53
CA ILE A 203 174.28 -57.91 -131.87
C ILE A 203 172.77 -58.02 -131.57
N GLU A 204 172.23 -59.23 -131.51
CA GLU A 204 170.82 -59.61 -131.45
C GLU A 204 170.45 -60.08 -130.05
N GLU A 205 171.39 -60.61 -129.26
CA GLU A 205 171.37 -60.60 -127.79
C GLU A 205 171.51 -59.16 -127.29
N ILE A 206 172.40 -58.33 -127.85
CA ILE A 206 172.47 -56.90 -127.50
C ILE A 206 171.20 -56.17 -127.94
N SER A 207 170.61 -56.50 -129.09
CA SER A 207 169.35 -55.89 -129.54
C SER A 207 168.16 -56.41 -128.72
N CYS A 208 168.05 -57.71 -128.43
CA CYS A 208 167.04 -58.27 -127.52
C CYS A 208 167.20 -57.72 -126.09
N ALA A 209 168.44 -57.53 -125.60
CA ALA A 209 168.70 -56.88 -124.32
C ALA A 209 168.35 -55.39 -124.38
N SER A 210 168.58 -54.71 -125.50
CA SER A 210 168.18 -53.31 -125.70
C SER A 210 166.67 -53.16 -125.82
N GLU A 211 165.98 -54.04 -126.54
CA GLU A 211 164.53 -54.12 -126.64
C GLU A 211 163.91 -54.50 -125.30
N GLN A 212 164.53 -55.40 -124.53
CA GLN A 212 164.11 -55.73 -123.17
C GLN A 212 164.40 -54.57 -122.20
N VAL A 213 165.41 -53.72 -122.46
CA VAL A 213 165.63 -52.46 -121.73
C VAL A 213 164.63 -51.37 -122.13
N GLU A 214 164.27 -51.21 -123.41
CA GLU A 214 163.19 -50.30 -123.84
C GLU A 214 161.82 -50.78 -123.33
N LYS A 215 161.58 -52.09 -123.32
CA LYS A 215 160.43 -52.70 -122.67
C LYS A 215 160.44 -52.43 -121.16
N TYR A 216 161.56 -52.63 -120.47
CA TYR A 216 161.64 -52.27 -119.04
C TYR A 216 161.46 -50.75 -118.81
N LYS A 217 161.88 -49.87 -119.72
CA LYS A 217 161.57 -48.43 -119.64
C LYS A 217 160.08 -48.15 -119.83
N LEU A 218 159.41 -48.85 -120.75
CA LEU A 218 157.96 -48.76 -120.94
C LEU A 218 157.20 -49.32 -119.72
N ASP A 219 157.60 -50.48 -119.21
CA ASP A 219 157.06 -51.09 -118.00
C ASP A 219 157.26 -50.16 -116.78
N ILE A 220 158.44 -49.53 -116.64
CA ILE A 220 158.71 -48.51 -115.60
C ILE A 220 157.84 -47.27 -115.80
N ALA A 221 157.71 -46.74 -117.03
CA ALA A 221 156.89 -45.57 -117.31
C ALA A 221 155.39 -45.83 -117.06
N GLN A 222 154.91 -47.04 -117.34
CA GLN A 222 153.57 -47.49 -116.99
C GLN A 222 153.42 -47.57 -115.47
N LEU A 223 154.33 -48.25 -114.76
CA LEU A 223 154.32 -48.32 -113.29
C LEU A 223 154.43 -46.95 -112.63
N GLU A 224 155.14 -45.99 -113.22
CA GLU A 224 155.18 -44.60 -112.76
C GLU A 224 153.84 -43.88 -112.95
N GLU A 225 153.07 -44.17 -114.01
CA GLU A 225 151.73 -43.57 -114.18
C GLU A 225 150.66 -44.29 -113.35
N ASP A 226 150.75 -45.61 -113.21
CA ASP A 226 149.96 -46.40 -112.26
C ASP A 226 150.16 -45.88 -110.84
N LEU A 227 151.41 -45.59 -110.44
CA LEU A 227 151.74 -45.02 -109.13
C LEU A 227 151.19 -43.60 -108.98
N LYS A 228 151.29 -42.75 -110.02
CA LYS A 228 150.63 -41.43 -110.03
C LYS A 228 149.11 -41.53 -109.96
N GLU A 229 148.49 -42.57 -110.52
CA GLU A 229 147.06 -42.84 -110.37
C GLU A 229 146.71 -43.33 -108.96
N LYS A 230 147.50 -44.23 -108.38
CA LYS A 230 147.36 -44.62 -106.96
C LYS A 230 147.52 -43.41 -106.03
N ASP A 231 148.43 -42.47 -106.29
CA ASP A 231 148.55 -41.23 -105.51
C ASP A 231 147.29 -40.34 -105.64
N ARG A 232 146.69 -40.23 -106.85
CA ARG A 232 145.42 -39.54 -107.06
C ARG A 232 144.27 -40.21 -106.30
N GLU A 233 144.20 -41.55 -106.32
CA GLU A 233 143.24 -42.32 -105.53
C GLU A 233 143.41 -42.10 -104.03
N ILE A 234 144.66 -42.18 -103.53
CA ILE A 234 144.99 -41.97 -102.12
C ILE A 234 144.58 -40.56 -101.67
N LEU A 235 144.87 -39.51 -102.45
CA LEU A 235 144.43 -38.14 -102.16
C LEU A 235 142.90 -38.00 -102.18
N SER A 236 142.20 -38.74 -103.05
CA SER A 236 140.73 -38.74 -103.07
C SER A 236 140.13 -39.48 -101.86
N LEU A 237 140.74 -40.60 -101.47
CA LEU A 237 140.34 -41.39 -100.29
C LEU A 237 140.63 -40.61 -99.00
N GLN A 238 141.78 -39.95 -98.89
CA GLN A 238 142.11 -39.04 -97.78
C GLN A 238 141.06 -37.93 -97.64
N ARG A 239 140.66 -37.27 -98.74
CA ARG A 239 139.60 -36.26 -98.70
C ARG A 239 138.26 -36.85 -98.23
N SER A 240 137.88 -38.03 -98.70
CA SER A 240 136.65 -38.71 -98.24
C SER A 240 136.72 -39.14 -96.76
N LEU A 241 137.92 -39.42 -96.24
CA LEU A 241 138.16 -39.71 -94.83
C LEU A 241 138.05 -38.43 -93.99
N GLU A 242 138.58 -37.30 -94.46
CA GLU A 242 138.39 -36.00 -93.82
C GLU A 242 136.91 -35.59 -93.80
N GLU A 243 136.19 -35.75 -94.92
CA GLU A 243 134.74 -35.51 -95.01
C GLU A 243 133.97 -36.39 -94.01
N THR A 244 134.22 -37.71 -93.98
CA THR A 244 133.57 -38.61 -93.01
C THR A 244 133.93 -38.32 -91.55
N LEU A 245 135.15 -37.84 -91.27
CA LEU A 245 135.51 -37.33 -89.93
C LEU A 245 134.75 -36.04 -89.58
N THR A 246 134.46 -35.15 -90.54
CA THR A 246 133.59 -33.99 -90.27
C THR A 246 132.13 -34.39 -90.04
N PHE A 247 131.59 -35.35 -90.79
CA PHE A 247 130.25 -35.90 -90.55
C PHE A 247 130.18 -36.62 -89.19
N SER A 248 131.23 -37.35 -88.79
CA SER A 248 131.31 -37.98 -87.47
C SER A 248 131.16 -36.96 -86.33
N LYS A 249 131.84 -35.80 -86.43
CA LYS A 249 131.71 -34.70 -85.45
C LYS A 249 130.30 -34.11 -85.45
N GLN A 250 129.70 -33.88 -86.62
CA GLN A 250 128.32 -33.38 -86.72
C GLN A 250 127.30 -34.37 -86.11
N ILE A 251 127.53 -35.68 -86.26
CA ILE A 251 126.71 -36.73 -85.63
C ILE A 251 126.90 -36.73 -84.11
N GLU A 252 128.12 -36.51 -83.62
CA GLU A 252 128.43 -36.40 -82.18
C GLU A 252 127.77 -35.14 -81.55
N ASP A 253 127.91 -33.97 -82.19
CA ASP A 253 127.23 -32.72 -81.80
C ASP A 253 125.70 -32.87 -81.79
N LEU A 254 125.13 -33.54 -82.81
CA LEU A 254 123.70 -33.84 -82.87
C LEU A 254 123.28 -34.85 -81.79
N SER A 255 124.12 -35.83 -81.45
CA SER A 255 123.86 -36.79 -80.38
C SER A 255 123.80 -36.09 -79.02
N VAL A 256 124.77 -35.20 -78.72
CA VAL A 256 124.75 -34.36 -77.51
C VAL A 256 123.51 -33.46 -77.48
N LYS A 257 123.14 -32.85 -78.62
CA LYS A 257 121.92 -32.04 -78.71
C LYS A 257 120.65 -32.84 -78.49
N CYS A 258 120.57 -34.08 -79.00
CA CYS A 258 119.46 -34.98 -78.72
C CYS A 258 119.40 -35.30 -77.22
N GLN A 259 120.50 -35.69 -76.59
CA GLN A 259 120.55 -35.98 -75.15
C GLN A 259 120.08 -34.78 -74.29
N LEU A 260 120.46 -33.55 -74.66
CA LEU A 260 119.98 -32.33 -74.00
C LEU A 260 118.47 -32.11 -74.19
N LEU A 261 117.93 -32.37 -75.38
CA LEU A 261 116.48 -32.29 -75.63
C LEU A 261 115.71 -33.42 -74.91
N GLU A 262 116.31 -34.58 -74.70
CA GLU A 262 115.74 -35.66 -73.90
C GLU A 262 115.71 -35.31 -72.41
N THR A 263 116.78 -34.73 -71.86
CA THR A 263 116.76 -34.26 -70.46
C THR A 263 115.80 -33.10 -70.27
N GLU A 264 115.75 -32.11 -71.17
CA GLU A 264 114.74 -31.04 -71.13
C GLU A 264 113.29 -31.56 -71.21
N ARG A 265 113.03 -32.55 -72.09
CA ARG A 265 111.74 -33.26 -72.18
C ARG A 265 111.39 -33.92 -70.85
N ASP A 266 112.31 -34.67 -70.26
CA ASP A 266 112.04 -35.43 -69.04
C ASP A 266 111.89 -34.51 -67.81
N ASP A 267 112.60 -33.37 -67.80
CA ASP A 267 112.42 -32.30 -66.82
C ASP A 267 111.02 -31.65 -66.92
N LEU A 268 110.51 -31.43 -68.14
CA LEU A 268 109.17 -30.92 -68.38
C LEU A 268 108.09 -31.94 -68.00
N VAL A 269 108.26 -33.21 -68.37
CA VAL A 269 107.36 -34.31 -67.99
C VAL A 269 107.29 -34.47 -66.47
N ASN A 270 108.41 -34.33 -65.76
CA ASN A 270 108.40 -34.35 -64.30
C ASN A 270 107.65 -33.15 -63.70
N LYS A 271 107.89 -31.93 -64.20
CA LYS A 271 107.18 -30.72 -63.73
C LYS A 271 105.68 -30.78 -64.00
N ASP A 272 105.25 -31.34 -65.12
CA ASP A 272 103.83 -31.53 -65.43
C ASP A 272 103.20 -32.68 -64.63
N ARG A 273 103.95 -33.74 -64.32
CA ARG A 273 103.53 -34.78 -63.37
C ARG A 273 103.35 -34.20 -61.95
N GLU A 274 104.30 -33.41 -61.45
CA GLU A 274 104.22 -32.75 -60.15
C GLU A 274 103.04 -31.77 -60.06
N ARG A 275 102.78 -31.00 -61.14
CA ARG A 275 101.56 -30.16 -61.26
C ARG A 275 100.29 -30.99 -61.21
N ALA A 276 100.23 -32.11 -61.91
CA ALA A 276 99.06 -33.00 -61.92
C ALA A 276 98.84 -33.66 -60.54
N GLU A 277 99.91 -34.06 -59.84
CA GLU A 277 99.86 -34.57 -58.48
C GLU A 277 99.35 -33.49 -57.48
N SER A 278 99.85 -32.26 -57.57
CA SER A 278 99.37 -31.12 -56.74
C SER A 278 97.90 -30.81 -57.00
N LEU A 279 97.49 -30.67 -58.27
CA LEU A 279 96.10 -30.40 -58.64
C LEU A 279 95.16 -31.54 -58.23
N SER A 280 95.61 -32.79 -58.31
CA SER A 280 94.86 -33.96 -57.82
C SER A 280 94.64 -33.90 -56.29
N ALA A 281 95.67 -33.50 -55.53
CA ALA A 281 95.56 -33.30 -54.08
C ALA A 281 94.61 -32.14 -53.73
N GLU A 282 94.67 -31.01 -54.45
CA GLU A 282 93.75 -29.89 -54.28
C GLU A 282 92.29 -30.30 -54.59
N ILE A 283 92.07 -31.02 -55.69
CA ILE A 283 90.75 -31.56 -56.06
C ILE A 283 90.24 -32.53 -54.99
N GLN A 284 91.08 -33.40 -54.44
CA GLN A 284 90.70 -34.31 -53.37
C GLN A 284 90.27 -33.55 -52.11
N ILE A 285 91.06 -32.56 -51.67
CA ILE A 285 90.75 -31.70 -50.51
C ILE A 285 89.43 -30.93 -50.71
N VAL A 286 89.17 -30.41 -51.91
CA VAL A 286 87.90 -29.73 -52.23
C VAL A 286 86.73 -30.73 -52.25
N THR A 287 86.94 -31.94 -52.75
CA THR A 287 85.92 -33.01 -52.79
C THR A 287 85.54 -33.47 -51.38
N GLU A 288 86.52 -33.65 -50.50
CA GLU A 288 86.30 -33.99 -49.08
C GLU A 288 85.53 -32.89 -48.34
N LYS A 289 85.92 -31.61 -48.54
CA LYS A 289 85.18 -30.46 -47.99
C LYS A 289 83.73 -30.42 -48.47
N LEU A 290 83.48 -30.66 -49.76
CA LEU A 290 82.13 -30.72 -50.33
C LEU A 290 81.28 -31.86 -49.73
N VAL A 291 81.89 -32.99 -49.37
CA VAL A 291 81.20 -34.09 -48.67
C VAL A 291 80.86 -33.71 -47.23
N LEU A 292 81.77 -33.06 -46.50
CA LEU A 292 81.52 -32.58 -45.14
C LEU A 292 80.41 -31.50 -45.12
N GLU A 293 80.47 -30.53 -46.03
CA GLU A 293 79.46 -29.46 -46.16
C GLU A 293 78.06 -30.02 -46.48
N LYS A 294 77.97 -31.06 -47.34
CA LYS A 294 76.71 -31.79 -47.56
C LYS A 294 76.19 -32.48 -46.31
N GLN A 295 77.05 -33.15 -45.54
CA GLN A 295 76.64 -33.77 -44.28
C GLN A 295 76.22 -32.74 -43.22
N GLU A 296 76.76 -31.52 -43.24
CA GLU A 296 76.29 -30.43 -42.38
C GLU A 296 74.95 -29.87 -42.86
N TYR A 297 74.75 -29.71 -44.17
CA TYR A 297 73.46 -29.35 -44.76
C TYR A 297 72.36 -30.37 -44.41
N GLU A 298 72.63 -31.68 -44.53
CA GLU A 298 71.69 -32.74 -44.13
C GLU A 298 71.33 -32.67 -42.62
N LYS A 299 72.32 -32.41 -41.75
CA LYS A 299 72.08 -32.21 -40.31
C LYS A 299 71.28 -30.93 -40.01
N LEU A 300 71.46 -29.87 -40.80
CA LEU A 300 70.68 -28.63 -40.69
C LEU A 300 69.23 -28.87 -41.15
N GLN A 301 69.01 -29.54 -42.27
CA GLN A 301 67.68 -29.89 -42.78
C GLN A 301 66.92 -30.82 -41.81
N GLN A 302 67.61 -31.76 -41.15
CA GLN A 302 67.01 -32.57 -40.09
C GLN A 302 66.59 -31.73 -38.86
N LYS A 303 67.36 -30.69 -38.50
CA LYS A 303 67.01 -29.76 -37.41
C LYS A 303 65.86 -28.83 -37.81
N GLU A 304 65.81 -28.39 -39.06
CA GLU A 304 64.71 -27.59 -39.61
C GLU A 304 63.38 -28.33 -39.47
N LEU A 305 63.31 -29.59 -39.91
CA LEU A 305 62.14 -30.46 -39.75
C LEU A 305 61.76 -30.70 -38.27
N GLN A 306 62.74 -30.78 -37.35
CA GLN A 306 62.47 -30.86 -35.91
C GLN A 306 61.89 -29.55 -35.36
N ILE A 307 62.37 -28.40 -35.82
CA ILE A 307 61.87 -27.08 -35.42
C ILE A 307 60.46 -26.85 -35.97
N GLU A 308 60.17 -27.25 -37.21
CA GLU A 308 58.81 -27.19 -37.78
C GLU A 308 57.82 -28.05 -36.98
N SER A 309 58.23 -29.26 -36.57
CA SER A 309 57.43 -30.15 -35.72
C SER A 309 57.11 -29.53 -34.36
N LEU A 310 58.13 -28.97 -33.68
CA LEU A 310 57.95 -28.26 -32.39
C LEU A 310 57.09 -26.99 -32.54
N LEU A 311 57.27 -26.23 -33.61
CA LEU A 311 56.47 -25.05 -33.93
C LEU A 311 55.00 -25.42 -34.22
N GLN A 312 54.74 -26.56 -34.83
CA GLN A 312 53.38 -27.08 -35.01
C GLN A 312 52.76 -27.49 -33.68
N GLN A 313 53.52 -28.16 -32.80
CA GLN A 313 53.07 -28.48 -31.45
C GLN A 313 52.77 -27.22 -30.60
N GLU A 314 53.59 -26.16 -30.68
CA GLU A 314 53.29 -24.88 -30.03
C GLU A 314 52.03 -24.21 -30.57
N LYS A 315 51.78 -24.25 -31.89
CA LYS A 315 50.54 -23.72 -32.48
C LYS A 315 49.31 -24.46 -31.96
N GLU A 316 49.37 -25.79 -31.86
CA GLU A 316 48.28 -26.62 -31.34
C GLU A 316 48.03 -26.39 -29.84
N LEU A 317 49.09 -26.27 -29.04
CA LEU A 317 49.00 -25.87 -27.63
C LEU A 317 48.44 -24.45 -27.47
N SER A 318 48.88 -23.50 -28.28
CA SER A 318 48.39 -22.11 -28.27
C SER A 318 46.91 -22.02 -28.67
N ALA A 319 46.48 -22.77 -29.68
CA ALA A 319 45.08 -22.85 -30.09
C ALA A 319 44.20 -23.48 -29.00
N SER A 320 44.67 -24.55 -28.35
CA SER A 320 43.98 -25.21 -27.22
C SER A 320 43.83 -24.27 -26.02
N LEU A 321 44.90 -23.58 -25.62
CA LEU A 321 44.87 -22.57 -24.54
C LEU A 321 43.95 -21.40 -24.88
N GLN A 322 43.94 -20.94 -26.14
CA GLN A 322 43.04 -19.87 -26.56
C GLN A 322 41.57 -20.33 -26.60
N GLN A 323 41.30 -21.59 -26.97
CA GLN A 323 39.96 -22.18 -26.86
C GLN A 323 39.47 -22.25 -25.41
N GLN A 324 40.32 -22.70 -24.48
CA GLN A 324 40.01 -22.71 -23.04
C GLN A 324 39.78 -21.30 -22.47
N LEU A 325 40.55 -20.32 -22.94
CA LEU A 325 40.38 -18.92 -22.53
C LEU A 325 39.06 -18.33 -23.06
N CYS A 326 38.62 -18.71 -24.27
CA CYS A 326 37.30 -18.35 -24.78
C CYS A 326 36.17 -19.02 -23.98
N SER A 327 36.24 -20.33 -23.70
CA SER A 327 35.17 -21.00 -22.93
C SER A 327 35.06 -20.44 -21.50
N PHE A 328 36.19 -20.15 -20.84
CA PHE A 328 36.17 -19.49 -19.53
C PHE A 328 35.59 -18.07 -19.59
N GLN A 329 35.81 -17.32 -20.67
CA GLN A 329 35.15 -16.02 -20.87
C GLN A 329 33.63 -16.15 -21.09
N GLU A 330 33.17 -17.19 -21.78
CA GLU A 330 31.75 -17.50 -21.97
C GLU A 330 31.09 -17.94 -20.66
N GLU A 331 31.74 -18.82 -19.88
CA GLU A 331 31.33 -19.23 -18.53
C GLU A 331 31.18 -18.02 -17.60
N MET A 332 32.24 -17.21 -17.44
CA MET A 332 32.23 -15.99 -16.63
C MET A 332 31.18 -14.95 -17.10
N ALA A 333 30.88 -14.90 -18.40
CA ALA A 333 29.81 -14.04 -18.93
C ALA A 333 28.42 -14.60 -18.58
N SER A 334 28.25 -15.93 -18.59
CA SER A 334 27.00 -16.60 -18.21
C SER A 334 26.69 -16.45 -16.72
N GLU A 335 27.66 -16.69 -15.82
CA GLU A 335 27.52 -16.47 -14.37
C GLU A 335 27.15 -15.01 -14.08
N LYS A 336 27.81 -14.05 -14.73
CA LYS A 336 27.51 -12.62 -14.61
C LYS A 336 26.12 -12.24 -15.15
N ASN A 337 25.50 -13.06 -16.00
CA ASN A 337 24.10 -12.90 -16.40
C ASN A 337 23.16 -13.49 -15.35
N VAL A 338 23.41 -14.72 -14.88
CA VAL A 338 22.63 -15.36 -13.80
C VAL A 338 22.57 -14.47 -12.55
N ILE A 339 23.73 -14.01 -12.04
CA ILE A 339 23.80 -13.12 -10.86
C ILE A 339 23.03 -11.81 -11.08
N ARG A 340 22.92 -11.32 -12.32
CA ARG A 340 22.14 -10.11 -12.65
C ARG A 340 20.64 -10.37 -12.66
N GLU A 341 20.23 -11.56 -13.09
CA GLU A 341 18.84 -12.00 -13.09
C GLU A 341 18.37 -12.33 -11.66
N GLU A 342 19.19 -13.01 -10.86
CA GLU A 342 18.96 -13.21 -9.42
C GLU A 342 18.86 -11.88 -8.66
N LEU A 343 19.78 -10.94 -8.90
CA LEU A 343 19.71 -9.60 -8.30
C LEU A 343 18.45 -8.83 -8.73
N LYS A 344 18.02 -8.98 -9.98
CA LYS A 344 16.77 -8.36 -10.47
C LYS A 344 15.55 -8.96 -9.76
N LEU A 345 15.48 -10.29 -9.63
CA LEU A 345 14.40 -10.96 -8.90
C LEU A 345 14.37 -10.56 -7.43
N ALA A 346 15.53 -10.50 -6.75
CA ALA A 346 15.62 -10.07 -5.35
C ALA A 346 15.17 -8.60 -5.15
N LEU A 347 15.38 -7.73 -6.13
CA LEU A 347 14.85 -6.35 -6.11
C LEU A 347 13.33 -6.33 -6.34
N GLU A 348 12.81 -7.13 -7.28
CA GLU A 348 11.36 -7.25 -7.52
C GLU A 348 10.62 -7.86 -6.32
N GLU A 349 11.24 -8.80 -5.59
CA GLU A 349 10.74 -9.31 -4.31
C GLU A 349 10.79 -8.25 -3.21
N LEU A 350 11.86 -7.45 -3.12
CA LEU A 350 11.99 -6.38 -2.13
C LEU A 350 10.93 -5.28 -2.33
N ASP A 351 10.70 -4.83 -3.57
CA ASP A 351 9.64 -3.89 -3.92
C ASP A 351 8.25 -4.45 -3.54
N ALA A 352 8.02 -5.75 -3.78
CA ALA A 352 6.77 -6.42 -3.43
C ALA A 352 6.59 -6.63 -1.90
N VAL A 353 7.68 -6.70 -1.13
CA VAL A 353 7.64 -6.70 0.34
C VAL A 353 7.38 -5.29 0.86
N GLN A 354 8.06 -4.26 0.34
CA GLN A 354 7.82 -2.87 0.74
C GLN A 354 6.36 -2.46 0.48
N GLN A 355 5.78 -2.81 -0.67
CA GLN A 355 4.36 -2.53 -0.94
C GLN A 355 3.40 -3.23 0.03
N LYS A 356 3.77 -4.39 0.58
CA LYS A 356 2.99 -5.09 1.62
C LYS A 356 3.20 -4.46 3.00
N GLU A 357 4.41 -3.99 3.30
CA GLU A 357 4.71 -3.23 4.52
C GLU A 357 3.90 -1.93 4.54
N GLU A 358 3.91 -1.15 3.45
CA GLU A 358 3.10 0.05 3.28
C GLU A 358 1.59 -0.22 3.37
N GLN A 359 1.11 -1.41 2.98
CA GLN A 359 -0.30 -1.81 3.16
C GLN A 359 -0.58 -2.18 4.63
N SER A 360 0.33 -2.92 5.28
CA SER A 360 0.23 -3.30 6.69
C SER A 360 0.26 -2.06 7.59
N GLU A 361 1.15 -1.10 7.34
CA GLU A 361 1.26 0.15 8.10
C GLU A 361 -0.03 0.99 8.00
N ARG A 362 -0.71 0.99 6.83
CA ARG A 362 -2.02 1.61 6.67
C ARG A 362 -3.13 0.91 7.47
N LEU A 363 -3.13 -0.43 7.50
CA LEU A 363 -4.09 -1.20 8.31
C LEU A 363 -3.83 -1.03 9.81
N VAL A 364 -2.57 -0.97 10.24
CA VAL A 364 -2.19 -0.70 11.64
C VAL A 364 -2.70 0.69 12.06
N LYS A 365 -2.48 1.74 11.26
CA LYS A 365 -2.99 3.09 11.55
C LYS A 365 -4.51 3.14 11.68
N GLN A 366 -5.24 2.39 10.84
CA GLN A 366 -6.70 2.26 10.96
C GLN A 366 -7.11 1.57 12.27
N LEU A 367 -6.44 0.46 12.63
CA LEU A 367 -6.70 -0.25 13.89
C LEU A 367 -6.30 0.58 15.12
N GLU A 368 -5.26 1.41 15.05
CA GLU A 368 -4.88 2.37 16.10
C GLU A 368 -5.95 3.47 16.26
N GLU A 369 -6.49 4.01 15.17
CA GLU A 369 -7.60 4.97 15.19
C GLU A 369 -8.90 4.35 15.75
N GLU A 370 -9.23 3.12 15.37
CA GLU A 370 -10.36 2.37 15.92
C GLU A 370 -10.17 2.03 17.42
N THR A 371 -8.97 1.61 17.81
CA THR A 371 -8.62 1.33 19.23
C THR A 371 -8.70 2.60 20.07
N LYS A 372 -8.26 3.74 19.53
CA LYS A 372 -8.40 5.04 20.18
C LYS A 372 -9.88 5.45 20.31
N SER A 373 -10.66 5.36 19.23
CA SER A 373 -12.09 5.69 19.23
C SER A 373 -12.89 4.82 20.21
N THR A 374 -12.60 3.52 20.28
CA THR A 374 -13.25 2.60 21.23
C THR A 374 -12.80 2.85 22.67
N SER A 375 -11.52 3.18 22.91
CA SER A 375 -11.04 3.62 24.23
C SER A 375 -11.71 4.93 24.68
N GLU A 376 -11.87 5.92 23.79
CA GLU A 376 -12.61 7.15 24.07
C GLU A 376 -14.11 6.88 24.35
N GLN A 377 -14.72 5.90 23.71
CA GLN A 377 -16.11 5.49 23.98
C GLN A 377 -16.23 4.78 25.33
N LEU A 378 -15.31 3.86 25.66
CA LEU A 378 -15.27 3.17 26.95
C LEU A 378 -15.11 4.16 28.10
N SER A 379 -14.17 5.11 28.02
CA SER A 379 -13.96 6.12 29.05
C SER A 379 -15.20 6.99 29.30
N ARG A 380 -15.98 7.31 28.26
CA ARG A 380 -17.27 8.03 28.41
C ARG A 380 -18.35 7.16 29.05
N LEU A 381 -18.35 5.84 28.80
CA LEU A 381 -19.29 4.90 29.44
C LEU A 381 -18.91 4.64 30.90
N GLU A 382 -17.62 4.55 31.23
CA GLU A 382 -17.11 4.47 32.59
C GLU A 382 -17.48 5.72 33.40
N GLU A 383 -17.36 6.91 32.81
CA GLU A 383 -17.79 8.16 33.44
C GLU A 383 -19.31 8.22 33.67
N LEU A 384 -20.12 7.86 32.66
CA LEU A 384 -21.58 7.78 32.82
C LEU A 384 -22.01 6.74 33.87
N LEU A 385 -21.30 5.61 33.95
CA LEU A 385 -21.54 4.58 34.97
C LEU A 385 -21.20 5.10 36.37
N ARG A 386 -20.04 5.76 36.53
CA ARG A 386 -19.61 6.44 37.75
C ARG A 386 -20.61 7.52 38.21
N GLU A 387 -21.18 8.28 37.27
CA GLU A 387 -22.26 9.24 37.59
C GLU A 387 -23.53 8.53 38.10
N LYS A 388 -23.91 7.38 37.50
CA LYS A 388 -25.07 6.60 37.95
C LYS A 388 -24.83 5.86 39.27
N GLU A 389 -23.62 5.44 39.57
CA GLU A 389 -23.25 4.92 40.90
C GLU A 389 -23.44 6.00 41.97
N VAL A 390 -22.94 7.22 41.76
CA VAL A 390 -23.12 8.34 42.70
C VAL A 390 -24.59 8.77 42.83
N GLU A 391 -25.37 8.76 41.74
CA GLU A 391 -26.82 9.01 41.80
C GLU A 391 -27.56 7.92 42.60
N LEU A 392 -27.19 6.65 42.41
CA LEU A 392 -27.74 5.51 43.14
C LEU A 392 -27.36 5.53 44.63
N GLU A 393 -26.09 5.81 44.97
CA GLU A 393 -25.66 5.99 46.36
C GLU A 393 -26.45 7.11 47.06
N LYS A 394 -26.61 8.26 46.39
CA LYS A 394 -27.40 9.38 46.90
C LYS A 394 -28.87 9.01 47.09
N SER A 395 -29.46 8.25 46.16
CA SER A 395 -30.83 7.73 46.28
C SER A 395 -30.96 6.73 47.44
N ASN A 396 -29.99 5.82 47.60
CA ASN A 396 -29.96 4.84 48.69
C ASN A 396 -29.79 5.53 50.05
N ALA A 397 -28.92 6.53 50.17
CA ALA A 397 -28.77 7.34 51.38
C ALA A 397 -30.07 8.08 51.74
N ALA A 398 -30.75 8.67 50.74
CA ALA A 398 -32.06 9.30 50.94
C ALA A 398 -33.15 8.28 51.36
N HIS A 399 -33.15 7.07 50.79
CA HIS A 399 -34.05 5.99 51.17
C HIS A 399 -33.77 5.50 52.61
N ILE A 400 -32.51 5.34 53.00
CA ILE A 400 -32.11 4.97 54.36
C ILE A 400 -32.58 6.03 55.35
N HIS A 401 -32.34 7.32 55.07
CA HIS A 401 -32.85 8.41 55.90
C HIS A 401 -34.38 8.41 55.99
N ALA A 402 -35.10 8.24 54.88
CA ALA A 402 -36.56 8.19 54.89
C ALA A 402 -37.08 6.99 55.70
N THR A 403 -36.41 5.83 55.60
CA THR A 403 -36.70 4.63 56.39
C THR A 403 -36.46 4.87 57.88
N MET A 404 -35.34 5.50 58.26
CA MET A 404 -35.06 5.90 59.64
C MET A 404 -36.13 6.83 60.19
N THR A 405 -36.49 7.90 59.46
CA THR A 405 -37.55 8.84 59.89
C THR A 405 -38.94 8.20 59.99
N LEU A 406 -39.24 7.20 59.15
CA LEU A 406 -40.46 6.39 59.29
C LEU A 406 -40.41 5.46 60.51
N GLN A 407 -39.25 4.88 60.82
CA GLN A 407 -39.06 4.01 61.97
C GLN A 407 -39.02 4.79 63.30
N GLU A 408 -38.49 6.02 63.30
CA GLU A 408 -38.60 6.99 64.40
C GLU A 408 -40.08 7.27 64.68
N ARG A 409 -40.85 7.74 63.69
CA ARG A 409 -42.29 7.98 63.84
C ARG A 409 -43.09 6.74 64.26
N TYR A 410 -42.69 5.56 63.81
CA TYR A 410 -43.29 4.29 64.27
C TYR A 410 -43.00 4.05 65.75
N ASN A 411 -41.76 4.26 66.20
CA ASN A 411 -41.40 4.13 67.62
C ASN A 411 -42.11 5.19 68.48
N ASP A 412 -42.22 6.44 67.99
CA ASP A 412 -42.93 7.54 68.64
C ASP A 412 -44.41 7.19 68.81
N THR A 413 -45.12 6.83 67.73
CA THR A 413 -46.54 6.45 67.81
C THR A 413 -46.77 5.17 68.63
N VAL A 414 -45.82 4.23 68.66
CA VAL A 414 -45.86 3.08 69.57
C VAL A 414 -45.64 3.50 71.03
N GLN A 415 -44.89 4.57 71.31
CA GLN A 415 -44.75 5.14 72.64
C GLN A 415 -45.98 5.95 73.06
N ASP A 416 -46.54 6.79 72.18
CA ASP A 416 -47.82 7.48 72.39
C ASP A 416 -48.94 6.47 72.73
N LEU A 417 -48.99 5.34 72.02
CA LEU A 417 -49.95 4.26 72.28
C LEU A 417 -49.70 3.56 73.63
N LYS A 418 -48.44 3.40 74.06
CA LYS A 418 -48.12 2.90 75.42
C LYS A 418 -48.57 3.89 76.49
N ASP A 419 -48.32 5.18 76.28
CA ASP A 419 -48.65 6.23 77.25
C ASP A 419 -50.16 6.46 77.33
N MET A 420 -50.88 6.39 76.20
CA MET A 420 -52.35 6.29 76.17
C MET A 420 -52.86 5.04 76.88
N THR A 421 -52.22 3.89 76.71
CA THR A 421 -52.61 2.64 77.40
C THR A 421 -52.41 2.76 78.91
N ALA A 422 -51.31 3.38 79.36
CA ALA A 422 -51.06 3.68 80.77
C ALA A 422 -52.07 4.68 81.34
N GLN A 423 -52.45 5.71 80.59
CA GLN A 423 -53.53 6.64 80.96
C GLN A 423 -54.89 5.93 81.06
N LEU A 424 -55.22 5.02 80.14
CA LEU A 424 -56.44 4.23 80.16
C LEU A 424 -56.49 3.26 81.34
N GLU A 425 -55.38 2.60 81.69
CA GLU A 425 -55.28 1.76 82.89
C GLU A 425 -55.32 2.59 84.19
N SER A 426 -54.75 3.81 84.19
CA SER A 426 -54.88 4.75 85.31
C SER A 426 -56.32 5.26 85.47
N TYR A 427 -57.03 5.52 84.37
CA TYR A 427 -58.43 5.91 84.39
C TYR A 427 -59.31 4.75 84.86
N LYS A 428 -59.10 3.54 84.32
CA LYS A 428 -59.77 2.30 84.70
C LYS A 428 -59.58 1.97 86.18
N THR A 429 -58.37 2.10 86.73
CA THR A 429 -58.13 1.92 88.17
C THR A 429 -58.75 3.02 89.03
N SER A 430 -58.75 4.29 88.57
CA SER A 430 -59.47 5.38 89.24
C SER A 430 -60.98 5.12 89.29
N THR A 431 -61.61 4.76 88.16
CA THR A 431 -63.06 4.48 88.08
C THR A 431 -63.45 3.19 88.82
N LEU A 432 -62.56 2.19 88.91
CA LEU A 432 -62.78 1.02 89.77
C LEU A 432 -62.80 1.40 91.25
N LYS A 433 -61.89 2.30 91.68
CA LYS A 433 -61.83 2.79 93.06
C LYS A 433 -63.04 3.67 93.40
N GLU A 434 -63.46 4.54 92.48
CA GLU A 434 -64.72 5.31 92.59
C GLU A 434 -65.94 4.37 92.66
N MET A 435 -65.98 3.30 91.86
CA MET A 435 -67.02 2.26 91.97
C MET A 435 -67.00 1.51 93.30
N GLU A 436 -65.85 1.35 93.96
CA GLU A 436 -65.76 0.72 95.29
C GLU A 436 -66.21 1.68 96.40
N GLU A 437 -65.87 2.97 96.30
CA GLU A 437 -66.36 4.02 97.19
C GLU A 437 -67.88 4.18 97.07
N LEU A 438 -68.43 4.20 95.84
CA LEU A 438 -69.88 4.23 95.59
C LEU A 438 -70.58 2.94 96.05
N LYS A 439 -69.93 1.76 96.00
CA LYS A 439 -70.50 0.53 96.58
C LYS A 439 -70.60 0.63 98.10
N LEU A 440 -69.58 1.17 98.78
CA LEU A 440 -69.60 1.38 100.22
C LEU A 440 -70.69 2.39 100.62
N GLU A 441 -70.85 3.48 99.87
CA GLU A 441 -71.95 4.42 100.09
C GLU A 441 -73.34 3.76 99.88
N ASN A 442 -73.49 2.93 98.84
CA ASN A 442 -74.74 2.24 98.56
C ASN A 442 -75.13 1.25 99.69
N VAL A 443 -74.15 0.55 100.29
CA VAL A 443 -74.37 -0.25 101.52
C VAL A 443 -74.82 0.64 102.69
N ALA A 444 -74.16 1.79 102.91
CA ALA A 444 -74.56 2.76 103.95
C ALA A 444 -75.90 3.48 103.66
N ILE A 445 -76.39 3.44 102.42
CA ILE A 445 -77.77 3.81 102.05
C ILE A 445 -78.72 2.66 102.42
N GLN A 446 -78.40 1.41 102.07
CA GLN A 446 -79.22 0.24 102.39
C GLN A 446 -79.44 0.06 103.90
N GLU A 447 -78.40 0.26 104.74
CA GLU A 447 -78.55 0.23 106.21
C GLU A 447 -79.52 1.32 106.72
N ARG A 448 -79.49 2.52 106.13
CA ARG A 448 -80.42 3.61 106.46
C ARG A 448 -81.84 3.33 105.98
N VAL A 449 -82.00 2.69 104.82
CA VAL A 449 -83.31 2.23 104.32
C VAL A 449 -83.90 1.18 105.27
N ALA A 450 -83.12 0.17 105.68
CA ALA A 450 -83.59 -0.84 106.63
C ALA A 450 -84.00 -0.25 108.00
N MET A 451 -83.31 0.79 108.49
CA MET A 451 -83.75 1.53 109.68
C MET A 451 -85.04 2.34 109.44
N ALA A 452 -85.24 2.91 108.25
CA ALA A 452 -86.45 3.63 107.89
C ALA A 452 -87.66 2.68 107.74
N GLU A 453 -87.48 1.51 107.12
CA GLU A 453 -88.50 0.47 106.97
C GLU A 453 -89.00 -0.02 108.34
N LYS A 454 -88.08 -0.29 109.28
CA LYS A 454 -88.43 -0.62 110.67
C LYS A 454 -89.28 0.46 111.33
N ASN A 455 -88.94 1.74 111.14
CA ASN A 455 -89.71 2.85 111.69
C ASN A 455 -91.11 2.96 111.06
N VAL A 456 -91.26 2.60 109.78
CA VAL A 456 -92.58 2.53 109.12
C VAL A 456 -93.43 1.41 109.73
N GLU A 457 -92.88 0.21 109.97
CA GLU A 457 -93.63 -0.89 110.61
C GLU A 457 -94.22 -0.48 111.98
N ASP A 458 -93.44 0.20 112.82
CA ASP A 458 -93.89 0.60 114.16
C ASP A 458 -94.96 1.72 114.12
N VAL A 459 -94.94 2.60 113.11
CA VAL A 459 -96.03 3.56 112.85
C VAL A 459 -97.27 2.84 112.34
N GLN A 460 -97.11 1.85 111.46
CA GLN A 460 -98.23 1.12 110.84
C GLN A 460 -99.01 0.27 111.86
N ARG A 461 -98.36 -0.17 112.95
CA ARG A 461 -99.00 -0.78 114.13
C ARG A 461 -99.89 0.18 114.92
N GLN A 462 -99.65 1.49 114.87
CA GLN A 462 -100.47 2.50 115.59
C GLN A 462 -101.73 2.92 114.83
N ILE A 463 -101.74 2.82 113.50
CA ILE A 463 -102.93 3.16 112.68
C ILE A 463 -104.04 2.11 112.87
N LEU A 464 -103.66 0.82 112.93
CA LEU A 464 -104.59 -0.31 112.94
C LEU A 464 -105.49 -0.39 114.20
N THR A 465 -105.10 0.28 115.29
CA THR A 465 -105.92 0.39 116.52
C THR A 465 -106.89 1.58 116.50
N ALA A 466 -106.69 2.57 115.62
CA ALA A 466 -107.56 3.74 115.49
C ALA A 466 -108.74 3.54 114.51
N GLU A 467 -108.62 2.63 113.54
CA GLU A 467 -109.67 2.39 112.55
C GLU A 467 -110.86 1.58 113.12
N ASN A 468 -110.57 0.62 114.02
CA ASN A 468 -111.57 -0.29 114.58
C ASN A 468 -112.66 0.43 115.42
N THR A 469 -112.35 1.56 116.05
CA THR A 469 -113.29 2.29 116.92
C THR A 469 -114.30 3.16 116.15
N ASN A 470 -114.05 3.45 114.86
CA ASN A 470 -114.93 4.30 114.06
C ASN A 470 -116.07 3.53 113.36
N GLN A 471 -115.97 2.21 113.19
CA GLN A 471 -116.99 1.43 112.45
C GLN A 471 -118.33 1.27 113.15
N GLU A 472 -118.39 1.37 114.49
CA GLU A 472 -119.64 1.08 115.23
C GLU A 472 -120.66 2.23 115.16
N TYR A 473 -120.19 3.48 115.15
CA TYR A 473 -121.06 4.67 115.10
C TYR A 473 -121.88 4.76 113.80
N ALA A 474 -121.39 4.22 112.68
CA ALA A 474 -122.02 4.35 111.38
C ALA A 474 -123.36 3.60 111.23
N ARG A 475 -123.57 2.49 111.96
CA ARG A 475 -124.78 1.65 111.81
C ARG A 475 -126.04 2.27 112.42
N MET A 476 -125.89 3.12 113.44
CA MET A 476 -127.01 3.60 114.26
C MET A 476 -127.86 4.68 113.58
N LEU A 477 -127.29 5.43 112.63
CA LEU A 477 -127.96 6.56 111.96
C LEU A 477 -128.90 6.13 110.82
N LEU A 478 -128.64 4.98 110.17
CA LEU A 478 -129.35 4.56 108.97
C LEU A 478 -130.80 4.10 109.24
N ASP A 479 -131.06 3.54 110.42
CA ASP A 479 -132.33 2.91 110.77
C ASP A 479 -133.46 3.92 111.07
N LEU A 480 -133.10 5.14 111.48
CA LEU A 480 -134.06 6.22 111.76
C LEU A 480 -134.65 6.85 110.50
N GLN A 481 -133.89 6.89 109.40
CA GLN A 481 -134.26 7.66 108.20
C GLN A 481 -135.37 6.99 107.38
N ASN A 482 -135.39 5.65 107.31
CA ASN A 482 -136.38 4.88 106.56
C ASN A 482 -137.81 4.94 107.12
N ARG A 483 -137.98 5.45 108.34
CA ARG A 483 -139.29 5.53 109.02
C ARG A 483 -140.07 6.82 108.73
N SER A 484 -139.44 7.80 108.08
CA SER A 484 -140.04 9.10 107.77
C SER A 484 -140.84 9.10 106.45
N THR A 485 -140.30 8.44 105.42
CA THR A 485 -140.83 8.43 104.04
C THR A 485 -142.23 7.83 103.91
N LEU A 486 -142.64 6.99 104.87
CA LEU A 486 -143.94 6.31 104.87
C LEU A 486 -145.15 7.25 105.10
N LYS A 487 -144.94 8.49 105.57
CA LYS A 487 -146.04 9.42 105.92
C LYS A 487 -146.28 10.58 104.95
N GLU A 488 -145.41 10.77 103.96
CA GLU A 488 -145.48 11.95 103.09
C GLU A 488 -146.24 11.73 101.76
N ALA A 489 -146.63 10.48 101.49
CA ALA A 489 -147.36 10.10 100.27
C ALA A 489 -148.87 10.39 100.36
N GLU A 490 -149.51 10.02 101.47
CA GLU A 490 -150.97 10.04 101.65
C GLU A 490 -151.60 11.44 101.53
N ILE A 491 -150.83 12.51 101.75
CA ILE A 491 -151.31 13.90 101.78
C ILE A 491 -151.43 14.51 100.38
N LYS A 492 -150.66 14.03 99.39
CA LYS A 492 -150.54 14.69 98.08
C LYS A 492 -151.72 14.39 97.15
N GLU A 493 -152.36 13.23 97.27
CA GLU A 493 -153.44 12.78 96.38
C GLU A 493 -154.75 13.57 96.56
N ILE A 494 -155.12 13.90 97.80
CA ILE A 494 -156.36 14.64 98.13
C ILE A 494 -156.40 16.02 97.45
N THR A 495 -155.24 16.67 97.30
CA THR A 495 -155.11 18.04 96.75
C THR A 495 -155.46 18.14 95.26
N VAL A 496 -155.33 17.05 94.50
CA VAL A 496 -155.58 17.03 93.04
C VAL A 496 -157.09 17.08 92.71
N SER A 497 -157.95 16.67 93.66
CA SER A 497 -159.40 16.52 93.45
C SER A 497 -160.17 17.83 93.24
N SER A 498 -159.68 18.95 93.76
CA SER A 498 -160.45 20.20 93.92
C SER A 498 -160.18 21.27 92.85
N LEU A 499 -158.93 21.41 92.40
CA LEU A 499 -158.51 22.51 91.52
C LEU A 499 -159.06 22.44 90.09
N LYS A 500 -159.32 21.23 89.57
CA LYS A 500 -159.71 21.05 88.15
C LYS A 500 -161.07 21.69 87.80
N LYS A 501 -161.95 21.88 88.79
CA LYS A 501 -163.36 22.27 88.57
C LYS A 501 -163.61 23.79 88.52
N ILE A 502 -162.57 24.61 88.71
CA ILE A 502 -162.66 26.08 88.74
C ILE A 502 -162.23 26.70 87.39
N THR A 503 -161.32 26.05 86.67
CA THR A 503 -160.76 26.53 85.40
C THR A 503 -161.79 26.54 84.25
N ASP A 504 -162.77 25.63 84.27
CA ASP A 504 -163.71 25.42 83.15
C ASP A 504 -164.65 26.62 82.87
N LEU A 505 -164.84 27.53 83.83
CA LEU A 505 -165.86 28.59 83.74
C LEU A 505 -165.33 29.99 83.37
N GLN A 506 -164.03 30.25 83.46
CA GLN A 506 -163.50 31.62 83.25
C GLN A 506 -163.16 31.96 81.79
N ASN A 507 -162.99 30.95 80.93
CA ASN A 507 -162.57 31.17 79.53
C ASN A 507 -163.74 31.28 78.52
N GLN A 508 -164.98 30.98 78.91
CA GLN A 508 -166.14 31.05 78.01
C GLN A 508 -166.62 32.48 77.70
N LEU A 509 -166.15 33.50 78.43
CA LEU A 509 -166.78 34.83 78.46
C LEU A 509 -165.89 36.01 78.03
N ARG A 510 -164.69 35.77 77.49
CA ARG A 510 -163.78 36.84 77.01
C ARG A 510 -163.25 36.62 75.58
N GLN A 511 -163.75 35.60 74.90
CA GLN A 511 -163.41 35.24 73.51
C GLN A 511 -164.59 35.58 72.56
N GLN A 512 -165.34 36.65 72.85
CA GLN A 512 -166.36 37.20 71.93
C GLN A 512 -166.09 38.67 71.51
N ASP A 513 -165.44 39.49 72.34
CA ASP A 513 -165.45 40.96 72.17
C ASP A 513 -164.42 41.51 71.17
N GLU A 514 -163.12 41.36 71.43
CA GLU A 514 -162.05 41.56 70.44
C GLU A 514 -161.62 40.24 69.79
N ASP A 515 -162.43 39.21 70.01
CA ASP A 515 -162.78 38.31 68.92
C ASP A 515 -163.50 39.14 67.84
N PHE A 516 -164.68 39.70 68.13
CA PHE A 516 -165.49 40.70 67.36
C PHE A 516 -164.87 41.51 66.21
N LYS A 517 -163.64 42.01 66.38
CA LYS A 517 -162.82 42.75 65.39
C LYS A 517 -161.39 42.15 65.40
N LYS A 518 -161.06 41.07 64.66
CA LYS A 518 -161.61 40.55 63.39
C LYS A 518 -161.52 41.56 62.23
N GLN A 519 -161.43 41.14 60.96
CA GLN A 519 -161.95 39.86 60.44
C GLN A 519 -161.07 39.20 59.36
N LEU A 520 -159.78 39.57 59.27
CA LEU A 520 -159.12 39.64 57.96
C LEU A 520 -157.62 39.28 57.89
N GLU A 521 -156.88 39.33 59.00
CA GLU A 521 -155.43 39.02 59.03
C GLU A 521 -155.12 37.97 60.13
N GLU A 522 -156.07 37.06 60.35
CA GLU A 522 -156.09 36.03 61.42
C GLU A 522 -155.42 34.69 61.00
N GLU A 523 -154.14 34.69 60.61
CA GLU A 523 -153.42 33.43 60.21
C GLU A 523 -151.95 33.29 60.65
N GLU A 524 -151.33 34.28 61.31
CA GLU A 524 -149.93 34.14 61.77
C GLU A 524 -149.84 33.29 63.07
N THR A 525 -149.88 31.97 62.91
CA THR A 525 -150.24 31.03 64.00
C THR A 525 -149.12 30.67 64.99
N ARG A 526 -149.19 31.28 66.19
CA ARG A 526 -149.07 30.68 67.55
C ARG A 526 -147.87 29.74 67.88
N LYS A 527 -147.19 29.80 69.04
CA LYS A 527 -147.06 30.75 70.18
C LYS A 527 -145.89 30.21 71.06
N ALA A 528 -144.88 30.98 71.47
CA ALA A 528 -144.79 31.73 72.76
C ALA A 528 -145.36 30.96 73.98
N GLU A 529 -144.71 30.81 75.14
CA GLU A 529 -143.55 31.49 75.80
C GLU A 529 -142.99 30.57 76.92
N LYS A 530 -141.86 30.77 77.63
CA LYS A 530 -141.19 31.99 78.12
C LYS A 530 -139.65 31.85 78.16
N GLU A 531 -138.94 32.96 78.07
CA GLU A 531 -137.50 33.10 78.40
C GLU A 531 -137.30 34.28 79.37
N ASP A 532 -136.46 34.11 80.40
CA ASP A 532 -136.04 35.15 81.37
C ASP A 532 -134.86 34.59 82.21
N ALA A 533 -133.82 35.30 82.66
CA ALA A 533 -133.51 36.73 82.60
C ALA A 533 -131.98 36.97 82.45
N VAL A 534 -131.37 36.52 81.34
CA VAL A 534 -129.91 36.65 81.07
C VAL A 534 -129.60 37.52 79.82
N ALA A 535 -130.63 38.00 79.12
CA ALA A 535 -130.47 38.86 77.94
C ALA A 535 -130.25 40.36 78.26
N GLU A 536 -130.59 40.83 79.46
CA GLU A 536 -130.67 42.26 79.78
C GLU A 536 -129.58 42.79 80.72
N LEU A 537 -128.36 42.96 80.18
CA LEU A 537 -127.36 43.87 80.76
C LEU A 537 -127.13 45.11 79.88
N THR A 538 -127.44 45.03 78.59
CA THR A 538 -126.77 45.83 77.54
C THR A 538 -127.68 46.72 76.70
N VAL A 539 -128.97 46.39 76.51
CA VAL A 539 -129.89 47.26 75.76
C VAL A 539 -130.33 48.43 76.62
N GLU A 540 -130.96 48.20 77.76
CA GLU A 540 -131.69 49.25 78.48
C GLU A 540 -130.77 50.36 79.06
N SER A 541 -129.56 49.99 79.50
CA SER A 541 -128.49 50.92 79.93
C SER A 541 -127.95 51.83 78.81
N ASN A 542 -128.13 51.44 77.54
CA ASN A 542 -127.78 52.26 76.37
C ASN A 542 -129.01 52.90 75.70
N LYS A 543 -130.20 52.32 75.86
CA LYS A 543 -131.48 52.83 75.35
C LYS A 543 -131.98 54.03 76.16
N TRP A 544 -131.85 54.03 77.49
CA TRP A 544 -132.08 55.25 78.30
C TRP A 544 -131.06 56.35 78.01
N ARG A 545 -129.85 56.00 77.55
CA ARG A 545 -128.83 56.97 77.10
C ARG A 545 -129.25 57.67 75.81
N LEU A 546 -129.66 56.92 74.80
CA LEU A 546 -130.08 57.45 73.49
C LEU A 546 -131.47 58.12 73.52
N LEU A 547 -132.44 57.62 74.31
CA LEU A 547 -133.75 58.26 74.44
C LEU A 547 -133.71 59.52 75.32
N TYR A 548 -132.75 59.63 76.24
CA TYR A 548 -132.43 60.93 76.86
C TYR A 548 -132.00 61.94 75.80
N GLU A 549 -131.17 61.54 74.82
CA GLU A 549 -130.73 62.43 73.73
C GLU A 549 -131.85 62.81 72.75
N GLU A 550 -132.80 61.92 72.42
CA GLU A 550 -133.85 62.27 71.44
C GLU A 550 -135.07 63.01 72.05
N LEU A 551 -135.55 62.64 73.24
CA LEU A 551 -136.63 63.40 73.90
C LEU A 551 -136.20 64.83 74.26
N TYR A 552 -134.93 65.00 74.65
CA TYR A 552 -134.30 66.32 74.81
C TYR A 552 -134.30 67.14 73.51
N ASN A 553 -134.32 66.47 72.34
CA ASN A 553 -134.23 67.12 71.04
C ASN A 553 -135.57 67.37 70.32
N LYS A 554 -136.69 66.72 70.70
CA LYS A 554 -137.98 66.88 69.99
C LYS A 554 -139.14 67.49 70.80
N THR A 555 -139.12 67.48 72.13
CA THR A 555 -140.06 68.32 72.94
C THR A 555 -139.57 69.79 73.06
N LYS A 556 -138.61 70.15 72.19
CA LYS A 556 -137.99 71.47 71.98
C LYS A 556 -138.99 72.64 71.81
N PRO A 557 -140.24 72.47 71.30
CA PRO A 557 -141.23 73.56 71.25
C PRO A 557 -141.80 73.99 72.60
N PHE A 558 -141.63 73.23 73.70
CA PHE A 558 -142.00 73.71 75.04
C PHE A 558 -141.02 74.77 75.61
N GLN A 559 -140.15 75.30 74.75
CA GLN A 559 -139.43 76.57 74.88
C GLN A 559 -140.34 77.82 74.94
N GLU A 560 -141.53 77.75 75.52
CA GLU A 560 -142.41 78.92 75.71
C GLU A 560 -142.70 79.22 77.19
N VAL A 561 -142.71 78.22 78.08
CA VAL A 561 -143.05 78.45 79.51
C VAL A 561 -141.83 78.69 80.41
N SER A 562 -140.85 77.77 80.46
CA SER A 562 -139.71 77.91 81.40
C SER A 562 -138.74 79.04 81.00
N LYS A 563 -138.71 79.40 79.71
CA LYS A 563 -137.96 80.53 79.14
C LYS A 563 -138.31 81.88 79.84
N LEU A 564 -139.53 82.03 80.37
CA LEU A 564 -139.94 83.21 81.15
C LEU A 564 -139.35 83.26 82.56
N ARG A 565 -139.15 82.11 83.25
CA ARG A 565 -138.54 82.11 84.60
C ARG A 565 -137.07 82.55 84.57
N SER A 566 -136.34 82.22 83.49
CA SER A 566 -134.96 82.64 83.31
C SER A 566 -134.80 84.16 83.05
N GLN A 567 -135.87 84.86 82.66
CA GLN A 567 -135.88 86.33 82.57
C GLN A 567 -136.16 87.03 83.92
N LEU A 568 -136.68 86.32 84.93
CA LEU A 568 -137.19 86.93 86.16
C LEU A 568 -136.18 86.91 87.32
N PHE A 569 -135.72 85.75 87.81
CA PHE A 569 -134.82 85.74 88.98
C PHE A 569 -133.38 86.19 88.67
N LYS A 570 -132.94 86.07 87.40
CA LYS A 570 -131.70 86.69 86.93
C LYS A 570 -131.74 88.24 86.91
N ARG A 571 -132.90 88.88 87.17
CA ARG A 571 -132.95 90.30 87.59
C ARG A 571 -132.70 90.47 89.10
N LYS A 572 -133.27 89.62 89.97
CA LYS A 572 -133.13 89.81 91.42
C LYS A 572 -131.71 89.56 91.96
N GLN A 573 -130.94 88.68 91.31
CA GLN A 573 -129.50 88.52 91.56
C GLN A 573 -128.67 89.79 91.23
N ASN A 574 -129.22 90.75 90.47
CA ASN A 574 -128.59 92.05 90.22
C ASN A 574 -129.06 93.15 91.22
N GLU A 575 -130.21 93.00 91.88
CA GLU A 575 -130.78 94.02 92.78
C GLU A 575 -130.04 94.06 94.13
N LEU A 576 -129.87 92.91 94.79
CA LEU A 576 -129.02 92.81 96.00
C LEU A 576 -127.54 93.10 95.70
N ARG A 577 -127.09 92.99 94.44
CA ARG A 577 -125.75 93.40 94.03
C ARG A 577 -125.58 94.93 94.09
N LEU A 578 -126.61 95.69 93.69
CA LEU A 578 -126.64 97.16 93.84
C LEU A 578 -126.75 97.58 95.32
N GLN A 579 -127.39 96.78 96.18
CA GLN A 579 -127.35 97.00 97.64
C GLN A 579 -125.94 96.74 98.24
N GLY A 580 -125.09 95.96 97.56
CA GLY A 580 -123.66 95.85 97.86
C GLY A 580 -122.85 97.13 97.61
N GLU A 581 -123.44 98.12 96.94
CA GLU A 581 -122.78 99.37 96.52
C GLU A 581 -123.31 100.59 97.32
N LEU A 582 -124.63 100.69 97.59
CA LEU A 582 -125.19 101.80 98.37
C LEU A 582 -124.64 101.88 99.81
N ASN A 583 -124.52 100.75 100.51
CA ASN A 583 -123.98 100.74 101.87
C ASN A 583 -122.47 101.05 101.94
N LYS A 584 -121.76 101.00 100.80
CA LYS A 584 -120.39 101.54 100.67
C LYS A 584 -120.38 103.02 100.32
N ALA A 585 -121.32 103.48 99.49
CA ALA A 585 -121.44 104.88 99.09
C ALA A 585 -121.89 105.81 100.24
N LEU A 586 -122.75 105.35 101.16
CA LEU A 586 -123.24 106.15 102.29
C LEU A 586 -122.25 106.22 103.48
N GLY A 587 -121.13 105.51 103.46
CA GLY A 587 -120.07 105.62 104.47
C GLY A 587 -120.41 105.12 105.90
N ILE A 588 -121.56 104.46 106.09
CA ILE A 588 -122.03 104.00 107.40
C ILE A 588 -121.34 102.68 107.79
N LYS A 589 -120.49 102.74 108.82
CA LYS A 589 -119.79 101.58 109.41
C LYS A 589 -120.62 100.92 110.52
N HIS A 590 -120.47 99.61 110.68
CA HIS A 590 -120.76 98.91 111.94
C HIS A 590 -119.80 97.69 112.02
N PHE A 591 -118.57 97.90 112.48
CA PHE A 591 -118.13 97.84 113.89
C PHE A 591 -117.90 96.40 114.35
N ASP A 592 -116.62 96.03 114.44
CA ASP A 592 -116.12 94.78 115.04
C ASP A 592 -115.40 95.13 116.36
N PRO A 593 -115.97 94.77 117.53
CA PRO A 593 -115.42 95.11 118.83
C PRO A 593 -114.64 93.97 119.48
N ALA A 594 -113.47 93.64 118.93
CA ALA A 594 -112.33 93.46 119.82
C ALA A 594 -112.24 94.74 120.68
N LYS A 595 -112.35 94.62 122.01
CA LYS A 595 -112.29 95.81 122.90
C LYS A 595 -110.99 96.56 122.62
N ALA A 596 -111.10 97.88 122.49
CA ALA A 596 -110.16 98.69 121.72
C ALA A 596 -108.68 98.58 122.14
N PHE A 597 -107.82 98.93 121.16
CA PHE A 597 -106.35 99.06 121.24
C PHE A 597 -105.57 97.72 121.26
N HIS A 598 -104.49 97.53 120.50
CA HIS A 598 -103.99 98.26 119.31
C HIS A 598 -102.84 97.44 118.66
N HIS A 599 -102.84 97.31 117.32
CA HIS A 599 -101.67 97.08 116.43
C HIS A 599 -100.73 95.86 116.72
N GLU A 600 -100.01 95.27 115.76
CA GLU A 600 -99.82 95.45 114.31
C GLU A 600 -99.94 94.04 113.65
N CYS A 601 -100.30 93.87 112.36
CA CYS A 601 -99.36 93.74 111.23
C CYS A 601 -98.08 92.89 111.51
N LYS A 602 -97.60 92.00 110.64
CA LYS A 602 -97.87 91.80 109.19
C LYS A 602 -97.17 90.51 108.69
N GLU A 603 -97.62 89.97 107.54
CA GLU A 603 -96.80 89.29 106.49
C GLU A 603 -96.03 87.99 106.85
N ASN A 604 -95.72 87.03 105.94
CA ASN A 604 -96.04 86.73 104.52
C ASN A 604 -95.89 85.18 104.33
N PHE A 605 -96.18 84.46 103.24
CA PHE A 605 -96.52 84.66 101.80
C PHE A 605 -97.67 83.66 101.42
N VAL A 606 -98.39 83.61 100.28
CA VAL A 606 -98.19 83.84 98.82
C VAL A 606 -97.57 82.61 98.12
N LEU A 607 -98.23 81.89 97.18
CA LEU A 607 -98.98 82.31 95.98
C LEU A 607 -100.30 81.54 95.68
N LYS A 608 -101.33 82.27 95.23
CA LYS A 608 -102.24 82.05 94.05
C LYS A 608 -102.87 80.65 93.78
N THR A 609 -104.14 80.42 93.39
CA THR A 609 -105.43 81.10 93.03
C THR A 609 -106.25 80.07 92.19
N PRO A 610 -107.52 80.27 91.73
CA PRO A 610 -108.68 81.05 92.24
C PRO A 610 -110.09 80.38 92.06
N LEU A 611 -111.14 81.03 92.62
CA LEU A 611 -112.58 81.04 92.21
C LEU A 611 -113.44 79.74 92.29
N LYS A 612 -114.75 79.76 92.66
CA LYS A 612 -115.52 80.57 93.65
C LYS A 612 -116.94 80.00 93.89
N GLU A 613 -117.59 80.41 94.98
CA GLU A 613 -118.98 80.06 95.38
C GLU A 613 -120.06 80.97 94.73
N GLY A 614 -121.37 80.65 94.91
CA GLY A 614 -122.46 81.59 94.58
C GLY A 614 -123.94 81.13 94.75
N GLN A 615 -124.46 81.22 95.98
CA GLN A 615 -125.87 81.25 96.45
C GLN A 615 -127.04 81.56 95.47
N ALA A 616 -128.26 81.05 95.78
CA ALA A 616 -129.39 81.84 96.35
C ALA A 616 -130.78 81.12 96.32
N GLU A 617 -131.65 81.41 97.30
CA GLU A 617 -133.04 80.91 97.39
C GLU A 617 -134.10 81.86 96.77
N LEU A 618 -135.31 81.35 96.50
CA LEU A 618 -136.56 82.12 96.67
C LEU A 618 -137.79 81.23 96.95
N ARG A 619 -138.77 81.77 97.70
CA ARG A 619 -140.03 81.10 98.09
C ARG A 619 -141.20 81.40 97.14
N LEU A 620 -142.14 80.45 97.05
CA LEU A 620 -143.60 80.71 97.04
C LEU A 620 -144.38 79.41 97.39
N THR A 621 -145.70 79.48 97.57
CA THR A 621 -146.47 78.64 98.52
C THR A 621 -147.59 77.77 97.91
N PHE A 622 -148.18 76.90 98.77
CA PHE A 622 -149.32 75.98 98.57
C PHE A 622 -149.03 74.72 97.70
N LEU A 623 -149.17 73.46 98.15
CA LEU A 623 -149.38 72.74 99.45
C LEU A 623 -148.91 71.26 99.25
N ALA A 624 -148.56 70.41 100.22
CA ALA A 624 -148.15 70.57 101.62
C ALA A 624 -146.88 69.67 101.91
N SER A 625 -146.86 68.39 102.36
CA SER A 625 -147.69 67.55 103.26
C SER A 625 -146.92 66.24 103.60
N VAL A 626 -147.20 65.42 104.64
CA VAL A 626 -147.12 65.65 106.10
C VAL A 626 -146.93 64.30 106.87
N CYS A 627 -146.23 64.30 108.02
CA CYS A 627 -146.11 63.22 109.06
C CYS A 627 -145.43 61.85 108.71
N SER A 628 -144.73 61.07 109.59
CA SER A 628 -144.08 61.29 110.93
C SER A 628 -143.26 60.06 111.51
N VAL A 629 -141.99 60.25 112.02
CA VAL A 629 -141.41 59.81 113.37
C VAL A 629 -140.82 58.36 113.77
N ARG A 630 -139.51 58.27 114.26
CA ARG A 630 -138.77 57.44 115.37
C ARG A 630 -138.00 56.02 115.31
N ALA A 631 -136.68 55.96 115.72
CA ALA A 631 -135.85 55.22 116.82
C ALA A 631 -135.18 53.72 116.93
N GLU A 632 -133.84 53.59 117.30
CA GLU A 632 -132.99 52.68 118.27
C GLU A 632 -132.10 51.29 118.08
N GLN A 633 -130.75 51.18 118.50
CA GLN A 633 -129.76 50.05 119.05
C GLN A 633 -128.81 49.00 118.18
N THR A 634 -127.69 48.14 118.44
CA THR A 634 -126.36 47.77 119.26
C THR A 634 -125.41 46.60 118.56
N LYS A 635 -124.25 45.80 118.84
CA LYS A 635 -123.00 45.38 119.74
C LYS A 635 -122.00 44.25 119.02
N THR A 636 -120.80 43.49 119.26
CA THR A 636 -119.36 43.27 119.92
C THR A 636 -118.57 41.88 119.49
N GLN A 637 -117.34 41.22 119.77
CA GLN A 637 -115.94 41.16 120.50
C GLN A 637 -114.87 39.90 120.13
N PRO A 638 -113.48 39.79 120.46
CA PRO A 638 -112.37 38.74 120.01
C PRO A 638 -111.04 38.24 120.88
N GLU A 639 -110.06 37.31 120.43
CA GLU A 639 -108.52 36.96 120.77
C GLU A 639 -107.97 35.43 121.09
N LYS A 640 -106.69 34.79 121.23
CA LYS A 640 -105.12 34.87 121.07
C LYS A 640 -104.14 33.54 121.29
N PRO A 641 -102.79 33.35 120.87
CA PRO A 641 -101.78 32.14 121.08
C PRO A 641 -100.12 32.23 121.16
N ASP A 642 -99.23 31.15 121.38
CA ASP A 642 -97.63 31.02 121.47
C ASP A 642 -96.93 29.51 121.46
N ALA A 643 -95.62 28.95 121.56
CA ALA A 643 -94.05 29.17 121.49
C ALA A 643 -93.02 27.84 121.60
N ASP A 644 -91.62 27.79 121.40
CA ASP A 644 -90.58 26.57 121.46
C ASP A 644 -88.92 26.72 121.45
N ILE A 645 -87.96 25.66 121.56
CA ILE A 645 -86.50 25.32 120.98
C ILE A 645 -85.19 24.61 121.77
N PRO A 646 -84.07 23.96 121.15
CA PRO A 646 -82.96 23.01 121.77
C PRO A 646 -81.28 23.05 121.77
N PRO A 647 -80.30 22.23 121.11
CA PRO A 647 -79.02 21.50 121.70
C PRO A 647 -77.55 21.24 120.98
N ALA A 648 -76.39 20.66 121.59
CA ALA A 648 -75.17 19.81 121.00
C ALA A 648 -73.64 19.57 121.64
N ALA A 649 -72.88 18.41 121.39
CA ALA A 649 -71.40 17.95 121.08
C ALA A 649 -69.95 17.96 121.88
N VAL A 650 -68.87 17.21 121.37
CA VAL A 650 -67.31 17.37 121.33
C VAL A 650 -66.20 16.62 122.24
N SER A 651 -65.09 16.01 121.68
CA SER A 651 -63.60 16.09 122.08
C SER A 651 -62.58 14.97 121.61
N PRO A 652 -61.21 15.14 121.63
CA PRO A 652 -60.23 14.28 120.89
C PRO A 652 -58.98 13.69 121.65
N LYS A 653 -58.32 12.68 121.06
CA LYS A 653 -56.84 12.59 120.91
C LYS A 653 -56.39 11.53 119.89
#